data_AF-K9YNT2-F1
#
_entry.id   AF-K9YNT2-F1
#
_cell.length_a   1.000
_cell.length_b   1.000
_cell.length_c   1.000
_cell.angle_alpha   90.00
_cell.angle_beta   90.00
_cell.angle_gamma   90.00
#
_symmetry.space_group_name_H-M   'P 1'
#
loop_
_entity.id
_entity.type
_entity.pdbx_description
1 polymer ?
#
loop_
_entity_poly.entity_id
_entity_poly.type
_entity_poly.pdbx_seq_one_letter_code
_entity_poly.pdbx_strand_id
1 'polypeptide(L)'
;MTLETITTNNYAPRDATGKVAFYVLLWKRDGITLDLFDNYWKDVHGPVCARLPGQFQYWQFHVAHSENGLFPNIAGVNSYFDPEDNFDGIAELTFANEQDRTTWFTAAGILMDDEHNIFKKAIGYTTSPGNSITYVDGIVNGSPNGVSGAVKFHTMVRKQPHVSVEDFRNYLRNTFAPYISKSSSVLKFRLHLFDAIDNSRPDAAGVIHSETPGKEYDAAFEIAFGNQLQREQFFASAEYQQAVAQAGQYIQLIRPFPERTVYTFVYDGKMTLAGERSSKVSELISTIGATNQLRSDITDLMLKGNYEGAIAPAPSNGHHSNGNGHQPNGKVPLEAINPNASPRTIAQHLQGVQHFGITVNNLDLALEFYLEVLGGKVAIGGNGFVGEDLHNLIFQKEDLEAKQKGIDPRSLGVPDIRDGSKDALDVRFISFGNTCVELIHFRGANQDEHAPNTFESIPTGIGYVNAPHLSFFVKDDVDLDEFARMLEEECHRRGMTNVVANRTIRLDSEQARAIAPKKYAKTEFPGDFDGWALFYCKGPNGEQLEFNQVRRKAKENFTRAQREYNIDNHNQYWGLNGRGFSPANQELKAHYSIPVNAQAESVWEILLDKIENPGNYMPSPVEYTRTLEKYTDGMLREVKTSQMLVRERITIDESNRMITYDILNYPMFQPRFINQVIQPNEPGKPSSPMLVNVFQLTPLADGALELPEAQPFVHAANPEYIEKATLHIKNIVEQKYPENPMSQITTNNPTTEGRLCQIVRQMFLAGESMNVNNFVKFYTEDAHYQFSNFPVAYGPEGIKGASVDFLNTVAKVYHHITKMWEYGDTVICEMEVTYIRHDGKVFRLPCCDTIVFKGDKVQELRIYMDITPVFATPAVEPAKPAPSAKIGEQLNKMYAALHAGNWEEFKTFFTPDVLYKIGANEPVIGPDNIAGLLQHIYQTLKLTTHNTRGMWEVDNTIILEMDANYVNKKTQKFVQVPCTDIYRFDGDKIFEWRVYPDASQTGVQL
;
A
#
# COMPACT_ATOMS: atom_id res chain seq x y z
N MET A 1 -19.62 44.94 -5.24
CA MET A 1 -20.06 44.47 -6.57
C MET A 1 -21.52 44.10 -6.47
N THR A 2 -22.31 44.36 -7.50
CA THR A 2 -23.71 43.92 -7.59
C THR A 2 -23.77 42.40 -7.64
N LEU A 3 -24.60 41.79 -6.79
CA LEU A 3 -24.95 40.38 -6.88
C LEU A 3 -25.76 40.16 -8.16
N GLU A 4 -25.12 39.65 -9.20
CA GLU A 4 -25.86 39.02 -10.29
C GLU A 4 -26.58 37.79 -9.74
N THR A 5 -27.90 37.79 -9.84
CA THR A 5 -28.71 36.61 -9.58
C THR A 5 -28.34 35.52 -10.57
N ILE A 6 -27.50 34.58 -10.14
CA ILE A 6 -27.31 33.31 -10.84
C ILE A 6 -28.67 32.61 -10.85
N THR A 7 -29.35 32.64 -11.99
CA THR A 7 -30.45 31.72 -12.27
C THR A 7 -29.86 30.32 -12.33
N THR A 8 -29.88 29.61 -11.21
CA THR A 8 -29.50 28.20 -11.14
C THR A 8 -30.49 27.39 -11.97
N ASN A 9 -29.97 26.70 -12.99
CA ASN A 9 -30.76 25.72 -13.74
C ASN A 9 -31.26 24.65 -12.77
N ASN A 10 -32.58 24.43 -12.71
CA ASN A 10 -33.15 23.38 -11.88
C ASN A 10 -33.22 22.06 -12.66
N TYR A 11 -32.31 21.15 -12.33
CA TYR A 11 -32.16 19.82 -12.92
C TYR A 11 -33.09 18.76 -12.31
N ALA A 12 -33.90 19.09 -11.28
CA ALA A 12 -34.83 18.16 -10.63
C ALA A 12 -35.73 17.33 -11.58
N PRO A 13 -36.17 17.82 -12.76
CA PRO A 13 -36.92 17.01 -13.72
C PRO A 13 -36.21 15.72 -14.18
N ARG A 14 -34.88 15.60 -14.04
CA ARG A 14 -34.14 14.38 -14.42
C ARG A 14 -34.51 13.15 -13.59
N ASP A 15 -34.90 13.36 -12.33
CA ASP A 15 -35.29 12.29 -11.41
C ASP A 15 -36.78 11.92 -11.57
N ALA A 16 -37.57 12.71 -12.31
CA ALA A 16 -39.02 12.61 -12.35
C ALA A 16 -39.54 11.29 -12.94
N THR A 17 -38.72 10.54 -13.67
CA THR A 17 -39.04 9.20 -14.17
C THR A 17 -38.99 8.14 -13.07
N GLY A 18 -38.10 8.28 -12.08
CA GLY A 18 -38.00 7.36 -10.93
C GLY A 18 -39.17 7.54 -9.96
N LYS A 19 -40.28 6.82 -10.16
CA LYS A 19 -41.51 6.99 -9.38
C LYS A 19 -41.45 6.35 -8.00
N VAL A 20 -40.65 5.31 -7.83
CA VAL A 20 -40.47 4.58 -6.56
C VAL A 20 -39.00 4.32 -6.28
N ALA A 21 -38.64 4.27 -5.01
CA ALA A 21 -37.27 4.01 -4.55
C ALA A 21 -37.18 2.74 -3.69
N PHE A 22 -35.96 2.21 -3.62
CA PHE A 22 -35.47 1.31 -2.59
C PHE A 22 -34.20 1.94 -2.00
N TYR A 23 -34.21 2.21 -0.70
CA TYR A 23 -33.23 3.02 0.01
C TYR A 23 -32.66 2.19 1.16
N VAL A 24 -31.40 1.78 1.07
CA VAL A 24 -30.80 0.79 1.97
C VAL A 24 -29.72 1.44 2.81
N LEU A 25 -29.85 1.37 4.12
CA LEU A 25 -28.83 1.80 5.08
C LEU A 25 -27.87 0.62 5.34
N LEU A 26 -26.56 0.86 5.25
CA LEU A 26 -25.54 -0.19 5.21
C LEU A 26 -24.48 0.02 6.29
N TRP A 27 -24.36 -0.97 7.18
CA TRP A 27 -23.34 -1.03 8.23
C TRP A 27 -22.19 -1.92 7.77
N LYS A 28 -20.98 -1.37 7.78
CA LYS A 28 -19.74 -2.09 7.51
C LYS A 28 -19.58 -3.28 8.45
N ARG A 29 -19.15 -4.41 7.90
CA ARG A 29 -18.80 -5.62 8.66
C ARG A 29 -17.70 -5.34 9.68
N ASP A 30 -17.76 -6.06 10.80
CA ASP A 30 -16.70 -6.02 11.80
C ASP A 30 -15.45 -6.78 11.32
N GLY A 31 -14.28 -6.30 11.72
CA GLY A 31 -12.98 -6.86 11.28
C GLY A 31 -12.47 -6.39 9.91
N ILE A 32 -13.18 -5.49 9.20
CA ILE A 32 -12.65 -4.79 8.01
C ILE A 32 -12.51 -3.28 8.23
N THR A 33 -11.52 -2.66 7.57
CA THR A 33 -11.30 -1.21 7.60
C THR A 33 -12.36 -0.47 6.78
N LEU A 34 -12.56 0.82 7.06
CA LEU A 34 -13.47 1.66 6.27
C LEU A 34 -13.02 1.77 4.81
N ASP A 35 -11.71 1.86 4.54
CA ASP A 35 -11.17 1.86 3.18
C ASP A 35 -11.45 0.56 2.44
N LEU A 36 -11.37 -0.60 3.10
CA LEU A 36 -11.67 -1.88 2.47
C LEU A 36 -13.16 -1.99 2.14
N PHE A 37 -14.03 -1.52 3.04
CA PHE A 37 -15.46 -1.38 2.77
C PHE A 37 -15.73 -0.45 1.59
N ASP A 38 -15.20 0.78 1.62
CA ASP A 38 -15.46 1.77 0.59
C ASP A 38 -15.02 1.28 -0.80
N ASN A 39 -13.83 0.67 -0.89
CA ASN A 39 -13.32 0.13 -2.15
C ASN A 39 -14.07 -1.14 -2.60
N TYR A 40 -14.33 -2.10 -1.72
CA TYR A 40 -15.06 -3.32 -2.10
C TYR A 40 -16.50 -3.00 -2.54
N TRP A 41 -17.18 -2.06 -1.86
CA TRP A 41 -18.54 -1.69 -2.22
C TRP A 41 -18.62 -1.03 -3.61
N LYS A 42 -17.73 -0.07 -3.89
CA LYS A 42 -17.76 0.69 -5.15
C LYS A 42 -17.09 0.00 -6.33
N ASP A 43 -16.18 -0.95 -6.09
CA ASP A 43 -15.40 -1.61 -7.15
C ASP A 43 -15.76 -3.07 -7.38
N VAL A 44 -16.40 -3.76 -6.43
CA VAL A 44 -16.79 -5.18 -6.55
C VAL A 44 -18.31 -5.34 -6.48
N HIS A 45 -18.92 -4.98 -5.35
CA HIS A 45 -20.35 -5.23 -5.10
C HIS A 45 -21.27 -4.37 -5.99
N GLY A 46 -20.97 -3.07 -6.12
CA GLY A 46 -21.74 -2.10 -6.90
C GLY A 46 -21.92 -2.51 -8.36
N PRO A 47 -20.86 -2.88 -9.10
CA PRO A 47 -20.97 -3.41 -10.46
C PRO A 47 -21.86 -4.67 -10.57
N VAL A 48 -21.90 -5.55 -9.56
CA VAL A 48 -22.81 -6.72 -9.57
C VAL A 48 -24.26 -6.26 -9.46
N CYS A 49 -24.56 -5.38 -8.50
CA CYS A 49 -25.88 -4.78 -8.33
C CYS A 49 -26.35 -4.02 -9.59
N ALA A 50 -25.45 -3.28 -10.25
CA ALA A 50 -25.74 -2.50 -11.46
C ALA A 50 -26.23 -3.34 -12.65
N ARG A 51 -25.88 -4.63 -12.71
CA ARG A 51 -26.27 -5.58 -13.77
C ARG A 51 -27.69 -6.12 -13.60
N LEU A 52 -28.33 -5.90 -12.44
CA LEU A 52 -29.67 -6.40 -12.16
C LEU A 52 -30.76 -5.59 -12.89
N PRO A 53 -31.79 -6.25 -13.44
CA PRO A 53 -32.81 -5.60 -14.27
C PRO A 53 -33.74 -4.65 -13.48
N GLY A 54 -34.35 -3.70 -14.19
CA GLY A 54 -35.42 -2.82 -13.68
C GLY A 54 -34.97 -1.46 -13.14
N GLN A 55 -33.69 -1.28 -12.81
CA GLN A 55 -33.17 -0.04 -12.25
C GLN A 55 -33.27 1.13 -13.24
N PHE A 56 -33.77 2.28 -12.77
CA PHE A 56 -33.71 3.56 -13.50
C PHE A 56 -32.48 4.37 -13.09
N GLN A 57 -32.20 4.46 -11.79
CA GLN A 57 -30.95 5.02 -11.24
C GLN A 57 -30.46 4.13 -10.09
N TYR A 58 -29.14 4.11 -9.87
CA TYR A 58 -28.51 3.49 -8.71
C TYR A 58 -27.29 4.30 -8.28
N TRP A 59 -27.35 4.83 -7.06
CA TRP A 59 -26.26 5.52 -6.38
C TRP A 59 -25.81 4.75 -5.13
N GLN A 60 -24.51 4.78 -4.88
CA GLN A 60 -23.92 4.52 -3.57
C GLN A 60 -23.49 5.86 -2.97
N PHE A 61 -24.02 6.22 -1.81
CA PHE A 61 -23.55 7.35 -1.01
C PHE A 61 -22.73 6.80 0.16
N HIS A 62 -21.44 7.14 0.20
CA HIS A 62 -20.56 6.81 1.31
C HIS A 62 -20.67 7.96 2.30
N VAL A 63 -21.09 7.69 3.53
CA VAL A 63 -21.38 8.73 4.52
C VAL A 63 -20.34 8.73 5.63
N ALA A 64 -20.17 9.89 6.27
CA ALA A 64 -19.57 9.98 7.58
C ALA A 64 -20.64 9.67 8.62
N HIS A 65 -20.21 9.22 9.80
CA HIS A 65 -21.10 9.01 10.93
C HIS A 65 -21.79 10.32 11.32
N SER A 66 -23.01 10.22 11.81
CA SER A 66 -23.78 11.39 12.23
C SER A 66 -23.29 11.82 13.60
N GLU A 67 -22.67 12.98 13.64
CA GLU A 67 -22.08 13.59 14.83
C GLU A 67 -22.91 14.82 15.23
N ASN A 68 -23.12 15.03 16.53
CA ASN A 68 -24.08 16.03 17.03
C ASN A 68 -23.68 17.47 16.68
N GLY A 69 -24.66 18.32 16.37
CA GLY A 69 -24.46 19.75 16.09
C GLY A 69 -24.32 20.12 14.61
N LEU A 70 -24.42 19.16 13.69
CA LEU A 70 -24.44 19.44 12.24
C LEU A 70 -25.65 20.29 11.78
N PHE A 71 -26.78 20.17 12.46
CA PHE A 71 -28.02 20.93 12.24
C PHE A 71 -28.39 21.69 13.53
N PRO A 72 -29.09 22.84 13.45
CA PRO A 72 -29.60 23.54 14.62
C PRO A 72 -30.55 22.69 15.49
N ASN A 73 -30.56 22.94 16.80
CA ASN A 73 -31.51 22.32 17.71
C ASN A 73 -32.95 22.79 17.39
N ILE A 74 -33.86 21.84 17.18
CA ILE A 74 -35.27 22.10 16.89
C ILE A 74 -36.11 21.77 18.12
N ALA A 75 -36.94 22.71 18.57
CA ALA A 75 -37.78 22.53 19.75
C ALA A 75 -38.74 21.34 19.59
N GLY A 76 -38.71 20.40 20.54
CA GLY A 76 -39.56 19.20 20.56
C GLY A 76 -39.08 18.04 19.68
N VAL A 77 -37.97 18.19 18.94
CA VAL A 77 -37.28 17.09 18.25
C VAL A 77 -36.16 16.58 19.15
N ASN A 78 -35.99 15.26 19.22
CA ASN A 78 -34.97 14.61 20.04
C ASN A 78 -33.58 14.76 19.39
N SER A 79 -32.58 15.09 20.20
CA SER A 79 -31.15 15.12 19.83
C SER A 79 -30.35 13.93 20.37
N TYR A 80 -31.02 12.97 21.02
CA TYR A 80 -30.39 11.72 21.45
C TYR A 80 -29.90 10.90 20.26
N PHE A 81 -28.70 10.35 20.41
CA PHE A 81 -27.99 9.56 19.41
C PHE A 81 -27.39 8.32 20.10
N ASP A 82 -27.61 7.15 19.50
CA ASP A 82 -27.00 5.88 19.84
C ASP A 82 -25.87 5.60 18.82
N PRO A 83 -24.59 5.45 19.24
CA PRO A 83 -23.48 5.12 18.35
C PRO A 83 -23.71 3.92 17.45
N GLU A 84 -24.42 2.89 17.93
CA GLU A 84 -24.73 1.69 17.14
C GLU A 84 -25.70 1.95 15.98
N ASP A 85 -26.44 3.05 16.03
CA ASP A 85 -27.32 3.49 14.94
C ASP A 85 -26.56 4.28 13.85
N ASN A 86 -25.22 4.42 13.93
CA ASN A 86 -24.42 4.92 12.80
C ASN A 86 -24.20 3.83 11.74
N PHE A 87 -24.41 4.20 10.48
CA PHE A 87 -24.13 3.39 9.30
C PHE A 87 -23.09 4.10 8.41
N ASP A 88 -22.44 3.35 7.53
CA ASP A 88 -21.27 3.79 6.75
C ASP A 88 -21.62 4.12 5.29
N GLY A 89 -22.74 3.59 4.79
CA GLY A 89 -23.20 3.77 3.42
C GLY A 89 -24.71 3.75 3.24
N ILE A 90 -25.16 4.29 2.11
CA ILE A 90 -26.55 4.26 1.64
C ILE A 90 -26.58 3.83 0.17
N ALA A 91 -27.25 2.73 -0.14
CA ALA A 91 -27.62 2.40 -1.53
C ALA A 91 -29.00 2.99 -1.84
N GLU A 92 -29.09 3.87 -2.83
CA GLU A 92 -30.38 4.34 -3.36
C GLU A 92 -30.58 3.84 -4.79
N LEU A 93 -31.63 3.04 -4.98
CA LEU A 93 -32.09 2.57 -6.28
C LEU A 93 -33.45 3.20 -6.58
N THR A 94 -33.66 3.70 -7.80
CA THR A 94 -34.96 4.18 -8.28
C THR A 94 -35.46 3.33 -9.43
N PHE A 95 -36.79 3.27 -9.58
CA PHE A 95 -37.47 2.46 -10.59
C PHE A 95 -38.59 3.28 -11.23
N ALA A 96 -38.86 3.06 -12.52
CA ALA A 96 -39.90 3.80 -13.23
C ALA A 96 -41.32 3.47 -12.71
N ASN A 97 -41.49 2.29 -12.12
CA ASN A 97 -42.73 1.81 -11.51
C ASN A 97 -42.44 0.64 -10.52
N GLU A 98 -43.48 0.15 -9.87
CA GLU A 98 -43.38 -0.92 -8.86
C GLU A 98 -43.12 -2.32 -9.45
N GLN A 99 -43.47 -2.56 -10.71
CA GLN A 99 -43.20 -3.82 -11.40
C GLN A 99 -41.69 -3.95 -11.66
N ASP A 100 -41.02 -2.87 -12.07
CA ASP A 100 -39.57 -2.84 -12.27
C ASP A 100 -38.81 -3.09 -10.95
N ARG A 101 -39.27 -2.50 -9.84
CA ARG A 101 -38.76 -2.80 -8.48
C ARG A 101 -38.95 -4.28 -8.10
N THR A 102 -40.10 -4.86 -8.45
CA THR A 102 -40.40 -6.28 -8.19
C THR A 102 -39.50 -7.20 -9.02
N THR A 103 -39.26 -6.85 -10.29
CA THR A 103 -38.29 -7.53 -11.17
C THR A 103 -36.88 -7.50 -10.58
N TRP A 104 -36.46 -6.34 -10.03
CA TRP A 104 -35.16 -6.22 -9.34
C TRP A 104 -35.07 -7.09 -8.09
N PHE A 105 -36.05 -7.02 -7.17
CA PHE A 105 -36.05 -7.87 -5.95
C PHE A 105 -36.04 -9.37 -6.29
N THR A 106 -36.69 -9.78 -7.38
CA THR A 106 -36.67 -11.17 -7.85
C THR A 106 -35.26 -11.61 -8.29
N ALA A 107 -34.46 -10.70 -8.83
CA ALA A 107 -33.09 -10.96 -9.30
C ALA A 107 -32.01 -10.75 -8.22
N ALA A 108 -32.30 -9.95 -7.18
CA ALA A 108 -31.34 -9.52 -6.16
C ALA A 108 -30.80 -10.64 -5.24
N GLY A 109 -31.35 -11.86 -5.30
CA GLY A 109 -30.88 -12.99 -4.49
C GLY A 109 -29.39 -13.31 -4.64
N ILE A 110 -28.79 -13.01 -5.79
CA ILE A 110 -27.34 -13.18 -6.03
C ILE A 110 -26.47 -12.24 -5.17
N LEU A 111 -27.02 -11.12 -4.70
CA LEU A 111 -26.26 -10.18 -3.85
C LEU A 111 -26.07 -10.71 -2.43
N MET A 112 -27.00 -11.53 -1.93
CA MET A 112 -26.98 -12.04 -0.55
C MET A 112 -25.70 -12.84 -0.24
N ASP A 113 -25.19 -13.57 -1.24
CA ASP A 113 -23.93 -14.33 -1.16
C ASP A 113 -22.68 -13.43 -1.13
N ASP A 114 -22.79 -12.15 -1.51
CA ASP A 114 -21.69 -11.18 -1.47
C ASP A 114 -21.80 -10.18 -0.31
N GLU A 115 -23.01 -9.85 0.12
CA GLU A 115 -23.27 -8.92 1.24
C GLU A 115 -22.53 -9.33 2.52
N HIS A 116 -22.40 -10.63 2.81
CA HIS A 116 -21.67 -11.12 3.99
C HIS A 116 -20.16 -10.83 3.96
N ASN A 117 -19.57 -10.51 2.80
CA ASN A 117 -18.16 -10.12 2.71
C ASN A 117 -17.93 -8.72 3.31
N ILE A 118 -18.95 -7.86 3.30
CA ILE A 118 -18.81 -6.41 3.46
C ILE A 118 -19.76 -5.77 4.47
N PHE A 119 -20.97 -6.29 4.68
CA PHE A 119 -21.96 -5.75 5.60
C PHE A 119 -22.13 -6.63 6.85
N LYS A 120 -22.53 -6.01 7.97
CA LYS A 120 -23.11 -6.74 9.13
C LYS A 120 -24.61 -6.51 9.28
N LYS A 121 -25.13 -5.43 8.70
CA LYS A 121 -26.55 -5.05 8.71
C LYS A 121 -26.86 -4.23 7.45
N ALA A 122 -27.99 -4.51 6.82
CA ALA A 122 -28.47 -3.83 5.62
C ALA A 122 -30.00 -3.64 5.69
N ILE A 123 -30.46 -2.44 6.03
CA ILE A 123 -31.90 -2.18 6.26
C ILE A 123 -32.49 -1.42 5.08
N GLY A 124 -33.38 -2.10 4.35
CA GLY A 124 -33.99 -1.60 3.12
C GLY A 124 -35.39 -1.01 3.33
N TYR A 125 -35.55 0.27 2.98
CA TYR A 125 -36.81 1.00 2.96
C TYR A 125 -37.33 1.14 1.53
N THR A 126 -38.65 1.07 1.33
CA THR A 126 -39.31 1.28 0.03
C THR A 126 -40.17 2.54 0.06
N THR A 127 -40.47 3.10 -1.12
CA THR A 127 -41.45 4.18 -1.26
C THR A 127 -42.55 3.83 -2.26
N SER A 128 -43.79 4.21 -1.96
CA SER A 128 -44.92 4.18 -2.90
C SER A 128 -44.78 5.28 -3.97
N PRO A 129 -45.53 5.19 -5.10
CA PRO A 129 -45.51 6.23 -6.12
C PRO A 129 -45.85 7.62 -5.57
N GLY A 130 -45.01 8.62 -5.85
CA GLY A 130 -45.19 9.99 -5.36
C GLY A 130 -44.68 10.25 -3.92
N ASN A 131 -44.02 9.27 -3.30
CA ASN A 131 -43.34 9.44 -2.02
C ASN A 131 -41.82 9.68 -2.15
N SER A 132 -41.25 9.63 -3.35
CA SER A 132 -39.88 10.05 -3.64
C SER A 132 -39.92 11.26 -4.60
N ILE A 133 -39.45 12.43 -4.17
CA ILE A 133 -39.56 13.69 -4.92
C ILE A 133 -38.28 14.54 -4.76
N THR A 134 -37.61 14.86 -5.87
CA THR A 134 -36.60 15.93 -5.95
C THR A 134 -37.33 17.25 -6.20
N TYR A 135 -37.22 18.21 -5.27
CA TYR A 135 -37.92 19.51 -5.34
C TYR A 135 -37.06 20.56 -6.07
N VAL A 136 -35.76 20.58 -5.77
CA VAL A 136 -34.78 21.46 -6.39
C VAL A 136 -33.46 20.70 -6.53
N ASP A 137 -32.77 20.90 -7.64
CA ASP A 137 -31.43 20.35 -7.88
C ASP A 137 -30.63 21.26 -8.81
N GLY A 138 -29.63 21.97 -8.29
CA GLY A 138 -28.69 22.78 -9.07
C GLY A 138 -27.39 22.05 -9.42
N ILE A 139 -27.24 20.77 -9.07
CA ILE A 139 -26.01 19.99 -9.29
C ILE A 139 -25.98 19.51 -10.74
N VAL A 140 -25.14 20.14 -11.57
CA VAL A 140 -25.03 19.87 -13.02
C VAL A 140 -24.78 18.39 -13.32
N ASN A 141 -23.81 17.76 -12.64
CA ASN A 141 -23.51 16.33 -12.82
C ASN A 141 -24.48 15.45 -12.03
N GLY A 142 -25.37 14.73 -12.73
CA GLY A 142 -26.30 13.76 -12.10
C GLY A 142 -25.71 12.37 -11.86
N SER A 143 -24.56 12.05 -12.48
CA SER A 143 -23.90 10.75 -12.40
C SER A 143 -22.43 10.88 -11.92
N PRO A 144 -22.19 11.39 -10.69
CA PRO A 144 -20.85 11.49 -10.14
C PRO A 144 -20.18 10.14 -9.87
N ASN A 145 -18.85 10.15 -9.85
CA ASN A 145 -17.97 9.03 -9.54
C ASN A 145 -16.81 9.52 -8.64
N GLY A 146 -17.13 9.89 -7.39
CA GLY A 146 -16.17 10.48 -6.44
C GLY A 146 -16.78 11.57 -5.55
N VAL A 147 -16.01 12.63 -5.28
CA VAL A 147 -16.46 13.78 -4.48
C VAL A 147 -17.47 14.62 -5.28
N SER A 148 -18.62 14.94 -4.70
CA SER A 148 -19.70 15.68 -5.36
C SER A 148 -19.48 17.20 -5.47
N GLY A 149 -18.51 17.75 -4.72
CA GLY A 149 -18.15 19.18 -4.75
C GLY A 149 -19.14 20.12 -4.05
N ALA A 150 -20.11 19.57 -3.33
CA ALA A 150 -21.11 20.31 -2.55
C ALA A 150 -21.09 19.86 -1.08
N VAL A 151 -21.49 20.74 -0.15
CA VAL A 151 -21.71 20.37 1.25
C VAL A 151 -23.06 19.67 1.33
N LYS A 152 -23.07 18.38 1.63
CA LYS A 152 -24.25 17.52 1.43
C LYS A 152 -24.49 16.55 2.58
N PHE A 153 -25.77 16.35 2.92
CA PHE A 153 -26.23 15.48 3.99
C PHE A 153 -27.36 14.57 3.51
N HIS A 154 -27.32 13.31 3.94
CA HIS A 154 -28.42 12.37 3.89
C HIS A 154 -29.03 12.27 5.29
N THR A 155 -30.28 12.69 5.44
CA THR A 155 -30.86 12.96 6.75
C THR A 155 -32.02 12.03 7.04
N MET A 156 -31.89 11.18 8.06
CA MET A 156 -32.92 10.24 8.47
C MET A 156 -33.92 10.92 9.40
N VAL A 157 -35.21 10.57 9.28
CA VAL A 157 -36.31 11.20 10.01
C VAL A 157 -37.26 10.14 10.57
N ARG A 158 -37.58 10.26 11.86
CA ARG A 158 -38.58 9.41 12.55
C ARG A 158 -39.76 10.26 13.01
N LYS A 159 -41.00 9.79 12.83
CA LYS A 159 -42.21 10.49 13.24
C LYS A 159 -42.41 10.44 14.75
N GLN A 160 -43.21 11.36 15.30
CA GLN A 160 -43.69 11.24 16.68
C GLN A 160 -44.56 9.98 16.85
N PRO A 161 -44.39 9.18 17.93
CA PRO A 161 -45.14 7.93 18.11
C PRO A 161 -46.66 8.10 18.04
N HIS A 162 -47.18 9.21 18.56
CA HIS A 162 -48.61 9.53 18.67
C HIS A 162 -49.22 10.16 17.40
N VAL A 163 -48.42 10.50 16.39
CA VAL A 163 -48.86 11.14 15.15
C VAL A 163 -49.17 10.09 14.08
N SER A 164 -50.20 10.31 13.26
CA SER A 164 -50.50 9.39 12.15
C SER A 164 -49.44 9.51 11.05
N VAL A 165 -49.19 8.41 10.33
CA VAL A 165 -48.24 8.42 9.19
C VAL A 165 -48.65 9.46 8.14
N GLU A 166 -49.96 9.65 7.93
CA GLU A 166 -50.47 10.61 6.95
C GLU A 166 -50.31 12.07 7.39
N ASP A 167 -50.52 12.38 8.68
CA ASP A 167 -50.28 13.73 9.21
C ASP A 167 -48.79 14.11 9.14
N PHE A 168 -47.91 13.16 9.47
CA PHE A 168 -46.45 13.32 9.32
C PHE A 168 -46.04 13.52 7.86
N ARG A 169 -46.55 12.70 6.94
CA ARG A 169 -46.29 12.83 5.49
C ARG A 169 -46.82 14.17 4.95
N ASN A 170 -47.98 14.63 5.41
CA ASN A 170 -48.53 15.94 5.03
C ASN A 170 -47.73 17.11 5.59
N TYR A 171 -47.22 17.03 6.82
CA TYR A 171 -46.28 18.03 7.35
C TYR A 171 -45.02 18.13 6.47
N LEU A 172 -44.40 16.98 6.17
CA LEU A 172 -43.17 16.95 5.38
C LEU A 172 -43.38 17.44 3.94
N ARG A 173 -44.47 17.02 3.29
CA ARG A 173 -44.79 17.36 1.89
C ARG A 173 -45.29 18.79 1.71
N ASN A 174 -46.16 19.28 2.60
CA ASN A 174 -46.89 20.53 2.40
C ASN A 174 -46.29 21.72 3.16
N THR A 175 -45.46 21.48 4.18
CA THR A 175 -44.82 22.51 5.00
C THR A 175 -43.29 22.44 4.90
N PHE A 176 -42.67 21.34 5.32
CA PHE A 176 -41.21 21.23 5.44
C PHE A 176 -40.50 21.38 4.08
N ALA A 177 -40.79 20.50 3.11
CA ALA A 177 -40.13 20.51 1.81
C ALA A 177 -40.35 21.80 1.00
N PRO A 178 -41.56 22.40 0.94
CA PRO A 178 -41.78 23.66 0.22
C PRO A 178 -41.02 24.86 0.82
N TYR A 179 -40.88 24.95 2.15
CA TYR A 179 -40.07 26.02 2.74
C TYR A 179 -38.58 25.80 2.47
N ILE A 180 -38.06 24.58 2.62
CA ILE A 180 -36.64 24.30 2.36
C ILE A 180 -36.27 24.55 0.89
N SER A 181 -37.01 23.98 -0.05
CA SER A 181 -36.72 24.08 -1.49
C SER A 181 -36.91 25.47 -2.10
N LYS A 182 -37.56 26.39 -1.37
CA LYS A 182 -37.71 27.80 -1.75
C LYS A 182 -36.45 28.65 -1.44
N SER A 183 -35.59 28.21 -0.51
CA SER A 183 -34.40 28.98 -0.15
C SER A 183 -33.35 28.93 -1.26
N SER A 184 -32.88 30.09 -1.72
CA SER A 184 -31.80 30.21 -2.72
C SER A 184 -30.44 29.72 -2.23
N SER A 185 -30.30 29.44 -0.92
CA SER A 185 -29.09 28.85 -0.34
C SER A 185 -29.05 27.32 -0.46
N VAL A 186 -30.19 26.67 -0.72
CA VAL A 186 -30.29 25.22 -0.90
C VAL A 186 -30.00 24.87 -2.36
N LEU A 187 -28.92 24.12 -2.59
CA LEU A 187 -28.50 23.68 -3.92
C LEU A 187 -29.29 22.45 -4.38
N LYS A 188 -29.59 21.51 -3.49
CA LYS A 188 -30.44 20.35 -3.78
C LYS A 188 -31.30 20.01 -2.58
N PHE A 189 -32.55 19.62 -2.81
CA PHE A 189 -33.42 19.00 -1.82
C PHE A 189 -34.28 17.90 -2.44
N ARG A 190 -34.19 16.69 -1.89
CA ARG A 190 -34.99 15.52 -2.28
C ARG A 190 -35.51 14.81 -1.03
N LEU A 191 -36.79 14.43 -1.05
CA LEU A 191 -37.49 13.80 0.06
C LEU A 191 -37.98 12.41 -0.33
N HIS A 192 -37.77 11.46 0.57
CA HIS A 192 -38.29 10.10 0.53
C HIS A 192 -39.19 9.87 1.75
N LEU A 193 -40.45 9.50 1.52
CA LEU A 193 -41.40 9.12 2.57
C LEU A 193 -41.52 7.59 2.54
N PHE A 194 -40.95 6.92 3.53
CA PHE A 194 -40.85 5.46 3.53
C PHE A 194 -42.19 4.81 3.85
N ASP A 195 -42.43 3.67 3.23
CA ASP A 195 -43.49 2.74 3.63
C ASP A 195 -42.98 1.82 4.76
N ALA A 196 -43.87 1.03 5.36
CA ALA A 196 -43.49 0.12 6.43
C ALA A 196 -42.45 -0.92 5.95
N ILE A 197 -41.43 -1.18 6.77
CA ILE A 197 -40.36 -2.13 6.45
C ILE A 197 -40.94 -3.54 6.26
N ASP A 198 -40.55 -4.18 5.16
CA ASP A 198 -40.83 -5.59 4.91
C ASP A 198 -39.81 -6.48 5.63
N ASN A 199 -40.11 -6.79 6.90
CA ASN A 199 -39.32 -7.70 7.74
C ASN A 199 -39.52 -9.19 7.37
N SER A 200 -40.13 -9.54 6.22
CA SER A 200 -40.27 -10.94 5.78
C SER A 200 -39.02 -11.50 5.09
N ARG A 201 -38.02 -10.66 4.84
CA ARG A 201 -36.73 -11.07 4.26
C ARG A 201 -35.94 -11.93 5.25
N PRO A 202 -35.41 -13.10 4.85
CA PRO A 202 -34.50 -13.85 5.69
C PRO A 202 -33.17 -13.08 5.84
N ASP A 203 -32.55 -13.22 7.01
CA ASP A 203 -31.16 -12.80 7.20
C ASP A 203 -30.24 -13.62 6.28
N ALA A 204 -29.25 -12.95 5.68
CA ALA A 204 -28.16 -13.65 4.99
C ALA A 204 -27.12 -14.12 6.01
N ALA A 205 -26.13 -14.90 5.57
CA ALA A 205 -25.14 -15.53 6.45
C ALA A 205 -24.25 -14.50 7.19
N GLY A 206 -24.71 -14.01 8.35
CA GLY A 206 -24.05 -12.96 9.13
C GLY A 206 -24.45 -11.53 8.77
N VAL A 207 -25.53 -11.31 8.02
CA VAL A 207 -26.05 -9.97 7.68
C VAL A 207 -27.49 -9.81 8.16
N ILE A 208 -27.73 -8.81 9.01
CA ILE A 208 -29.06 -8.50 9.56
C ILE A 208 -29.89 -7.71 8.56
N HIS A 209 -31.07 -8.21 8.19
CA HIS A 209 -31.99 -7.56 7.24
C HIS A 209 -33.28 -7.02 7.86
N SER A 210 -33.53 -7.33 9.14
CA SER A 210 -34.66 -6.80 9.91
C SER A 210 -34.22 -5.67 10.85
N GLU A 211 -35.08 -4.68 11.07
CA GLU A 211 -34.81 -3.59 12.02
C GLU A 211 -35.47 -3.85 13.38
N THR A 212 -34.83 -3.37 14.45
CA THR A 212 -35.35 -3.46 15.82
C THR A 212 -36.59 -2.56 15.97
N PRO A 213 -37.72 -3.07 16.50
CA PRO A 213 -38.92 -2.27 16.71
C PRO A 213 -38.67 -0.98 17.51
N GLY A 214 -39.05 0.15 16.94
CA GLY A 214 -38.81 1.50 17.46
C GLY A 214 -37.53 2.17 16.95
N LYS A 215 -36.67 1.47 16.18
CA LYS A 215 -35.50 2.03 15.50
C LYS A 215 -35.73 2.36 14.02
N GLU A 216 -36.86 1.99 13.44
CA GLU A 216 -37.22 2.29 12.05
C GLU A 216 -37.24 3.81 11.76
N TYR A 217 -36.96 4.20 10.51
CA TYR A 217 -37.16 5.57 10.03
C TYR A 217 -38.43 5.66 9.15
N ASP A 218 -39.16 6.77 9.25
CA ASP A 218 -40.39 7.01 8.49
C ASP A 218 -40.14 7.83 7.21
N ALA A 219 -39.01 8.52 7.13
CA ALA A 219 -38.59 9.29 5.97
C ALA A 219 -37.07 9.52 5.95
N ALA A 220 -36.55 9.91 4.78
CA ALA A 220 -35.21 10.46 4.61
C ALA A 220 -35.24 11.66 3.67
N PHE A 221 -34.26 12.56 3.78
CA PHE A 221 -34.03 13.59 2.76
C PHE A 221 -32.55 13.84 2.47
N GLU A 222 -32.25 14.03 1.19
CA GLU A 222 -30.97 14.51 0.68
C GLU A 222 -31.03 16.05 0.63
N ILE A 223 -30.09 16.74 1.27
CA ILE A 223 -29.96 18.20 1.19
C ILE A 223 -28.52 18.60 0.89
N ALA A 224 -28.32 19.54 -0.04
CA ALA A 224 -27.01 20.03 -0.44
C ALA A 224 -26.96 21.56 -0.48
N PHE A 225 -25.77 22.11 -0.26
CA PHE A 225 -25.41 23.53 -0.29
C PHE A 225 -24.12 23.69 -1.11
N GLY A 226 -23.95 24.82 -1.81
CA GLY A 226 -22.75 25.05 -2.60
C GLY A 226 -21.49 25.28 -1.76
N ASN A 227 -21.63 25.65 -0.49
CA ASN A 227 -20.55 25.74 0.51
C ASN A 227 -21.12 25.86 1.94
N GLN A 228 -20.23 25.84 2.93
CA GLN A 228 -20.60 25.94 4.36
C GLN A 228 -21.29 27.28 4.70
N LEU A 229 -20.92 28.39 4.06
CA LEU A 229 -21.55 29.69 4.31
C LEU A 229 -23.02 29.69 3.86
N GLN A 230 -23.34 29.07 2.72
CA GLN A 230 -24.72 28.88 2.27
C GLN A 230 -25.52 27.97 3.20
N ARG A 231 -24.90 26.94 3.80
CA ARG A 231 -25.52 26.11 4.85
C ARG A 231 -25.93 26.95 6.06
N GLU A 232 -25.01 27.76 6.59
CA GLU A 232 -25.32 28.64 7.74
C GLU A 232 -26.35 29.73 7.39
N GLN A 233 -26.27 30.30 6.18
CA GLN A 233 -27.27 31.25 5.68
C GLN A 233 -28.66 30.64 5.60
N PHE A 234 -28.78 29.37 5.18
CA PHE A 234 -30.03 28.64 5.19
C PHE A 234 -30.55 28.40 6.61
N PHE A 235 -29.72 27.91 7.53
CA PHE A 235 -30.14 27.66 8.91
C PHE A 235 -30.51 28.95 9.69
N ALA A 236 -29.92 30.09 9.33
CA ALA A 236 -30.30 31.40 9.84
C ALA A 236 -31.55 32.01 9.14
N SER A 237 -32.07 31.40 8.07
CA SER A 237 -33.09 32.00 7.21
C SER A 237 -34.51 31.88 7.77
N ALA A 238 -35.39 32.77 7.33
CA ALA A 238 -36.81 32.73 7.66
C ALA A 238 -37.49 31.46 7.11
N GLU A 239 -37.06 30.97 5.95
CA GLU A 239 -37.53 29.71 5.36
C GLU A 239 -37.24 28.52 6.28
N TYR A 240 -36.03 28.39 6.81
CA TYR A 240 -35.73 27.30 7.76
C TYR A 240 -36.56 27.42 9.04
N GLN A 241 -36.68 28.63 9.60
CA GLN A 241 -37.53 28.88 10.78
C GLN A 241 -38.99 28.47 10.54
N GLN A 242 -39.57 28.77 9.38
CA GLN A 242 -40.92 28.33 9.01
C GLN A 242 -41.00 26.81 8.77
N ALA A 243 -39.97 26.22 8.15
CA ALA A 243 -39.88 24.78 7.92
C ALA A 243 -39.85 23.96 9.21
N VAL A 244 -39.29 24.50 10.31
CA VAL A 244 -39.15 23.78 11.59
C VAL A 244 -40.11 24.25 12.69
N ALA A 245 -40.92 25.29 12.46
CA ALA A 245 -41.78 25.92 13.47
C ALA A 245 -42.74 24.97 14.21
N GLN A 246 -43.18 23.89 13.55
CA GLN A 246 -44.05 22.86 14.13
C GLN A 246 -43.38 21.47 14.15
N ALA A 247 -42.09 21.37 13.81
CA ALA A 247 -41.43 20.08 13.57
C ALA A 247 -41.52 19.15 14.79
N GLY A 248 -41.34 19.65 16.01
CA GLY A 248 -41.47 18.83 17.23
C GLY A 248 -42.86 18.22 17.47
N GLN A 249 -43.91 18.73 16.80
CA GLN A 249 -45.25 18.12 16.85
C GLN A 249 -45.33 16.84 16.00
N TYR A 250 -44.57 16.76 14.90
CA TYR A 250 -44.67 15.69 13.89
C TYR A 250 -43.46 14.76 13.88
N ILE A 251 -42.28 15.28 14.21
CA ILE A 251 -40.98 14.63 14.06
C ILE A 251 -40.40 14.33 15.45
N GLN A 252 -40.05 13.06 15.68
CA GLN A 252 -39.36 12.62 16.90
C GLN A 252 -37.85 12.83 16.78
N LEU A 253 -37.27 12.57 15.61
CA LEU A 253 -35.81 12.57 15.39
C LEU A 253 -35.50 13.08 13.98
N ILE A 254 -34.47 13.92 13.85
CA ILE A 254 -33.81 14.29 12.59
C ILE A 254 -32.32 14.02 12.77
N ARG A 255 -31.72 13.24 11.87
CA ARG A 255 -30.32 12.82 12.01
C ARG A 255 -29.54 12.92 10.69
N PRO A 256 -28.69 13.95 10.51
CA PRO A 256 -27.95 14.19 9.27
C PRO A 256 -26.64 13.41 9.22
N PHE A 257 -26.39 12.71 8.12
CA PHE A 257 -25.14 12.01 7.82
C PHE A 257 -24.41 12.74 6.69
N PRO A 258 -23.20 13.29 6.89
CA PRO A 258 -22.45 13.98 5.83
C PRO A 258 -22.06 13.02 4.70
N GLU A 259 -22.19 13.43 3.43
CA GLU A 259 -21.65 12.66 2.30
C GLU A 259 -20.13 12.84 2.21
N ARG A 260 -19.39 11.72 2.13
CA ARG A 260 -17.94 11.69 1.85
C ARG A 260 -17.69 11.61 0.34
N THR A 261 -18.29 10.61 -0.30
CA THR A 261 -18.22 10.38 -1.76
C THR A 261 -19.52 9.74 -2.27
N VAL A 262 -19.74 9.87 -3.57
CA VAL A 262 -20.90 9.29 -4.26
C VAL A 262 -20.48 8.65 -5.58
N TYR A 263 -21.03 7.46 -5.85
CA TYR A 263 -20.75 6.70 -7.06
C TYR A 263 -22.06 6.27 -7.72
N THR A 264 -22.23 6.64 -8.99
CA THR A 264 -23.43 6.31 -9.77
C THR A 264 -23.15 5.14 -10.69
N PHE A 265 -23.89 4.04 -10.54
CA PHE A 265 -23.70 2.81 -11.30
C PHE A 265 -24.77 2.59 -12.37
N VAL A 266 -26.00 3.07 -12.13
CA VAL A 266 -27.08 3.11 -13.13
C VAL A 266 -27.63 4.53 -13.19
N TYR A 267 -27.90 5.04 -14.38
CA TYR A 267 -28.47 6.35 -14.61
C TYR A 267 -29.25 6.37 -15.94
N ASP A 268 -30.43 6.99 -15.95
CA ASP A 268 -31.35 7.01 -17.12
C ASP A 268 -31.63 5.60 -17.70
N GLY A 269 -31.81 4.61 -16.82
CA GLY A 269 -32.07 3.21 -17.18
C GLY A 269 -30.88 2.46 -17.80
N LYS A 270 -29.67 3.01 -17.73
CA LYS A 270 -28.45 2.43 -18.32
C LYS A 270 -27.35 2.33 -17.28
N MET A 271 -26.49 1.30 -17.37
CA MET A 271 -25.26 1.28 -16.58
C MET A 271 -24.37 2.46 -16.97
N THR A 272 -23.75 3.10 -15.98
CA THR A 272 -22.64 4.03 -16.20
C THR A 272 -21.36 3.23 -16.47
N LEU A 273 -20.27 3.90 -16.85
CA LEU A 273 -18.96 3.26 -16.94
C LEU A 273 -18.50 2.61 -15.61
N ALA A 274 -18.93 3.17 -14.46
CA ALA A 274 -18.70 2.56 -13.15
C ALA A 274 -19.57 1.31 -12.93
N GLY A 275 -20.84 1.34 -13.38
CA GLY A 275 -21.72 0.15 -13.45
C GLY A 275 -21.12 -0.97 -14.28
N GLU A 276 -20.61 -0.65 -15.46
CA GLU A 276 -19.98 -1.63 -16.34
C GLU A 276 -18.69 -2.22 -15.74
N ARG A 277 -17.82 -1.42 -15.11
CA ARG A 277 -16.40 -1.78 -14.92
C ARG A 277 -15.76 -1.54 -13.56
N SER A 278 -16.48 -1.04 -12.55
CA SER A 278 -16.00 -0.44 -11.27
C SER A 278 -15.78 1.07 -11.30
N SER A 279 -15.93 1.71 -10.14
CA SER A 279 -15.65 3.13 -9.94
C SER A 279 -14.20 3.50 -10.30
N LYS A 280 -13.23 2.69 -9.85
CA LYS A 280 -11.80 2.94 -10.06
C LYS A 280 -11.38 2.77 -11.53
N VAL A 281 -11.91 1.78 -12.23
CA VAL A 281 -11.63 1.61 -13.67
C VAL A 281 -12.29 2.73 -14.49
N SER A 282 -13.50 3.17 -14.10
CA SER A 282 -14.16 4.34 -14.70
C SER A 282 -13.33 5.62 -14.55
N GLU A 283 -12.75 5.85 -13.36
CA GLU A 283 -11.80 6.95 -13.13
C GLU A 283 -10.58 6.84 -14.06
N LEU A 284 -9.89 5.69 -14.10
CA LEU A 284 -8.70 5.49 -14.93
C LEU A 284 -8.95 5.73 -16.43
N ILE A 285 -10.04 5.18 -16.98
CA ILE A 285 -10.44 5.38 -18.38
C ILE A 285 -10.69 6.86 -18.68
N SER A 286 -11.34 7.57 -17.75
CA SER A 286 -11.67 8.99 -17.89
C SER A 286 -10.44 9.87 -17.79
N THR A 287 -9.53 9.60 -16.84
CA THR A 287 -8.31 10.38 -16.59
C THR A 287 -7.34 10.35 -17.77
N ILE A 288 -7.18 9.19 -18.43
CA ILE A 288 -6.27 9.04 -19.58
C ILE A 288 -6.96 9.22 -20.93
N GLY A 289 -8.29 9.37 -20.96
CA GLY A 289 -9.06 9.54 -22.20
C GLY A 289 -9.09 8.28 -23.08
N ALA A 290 -9.15 7.09 -22.50
CA ALA A 290 -9.10 5.80 -23.21
C ALA A 290 -10.38 5.49 -24.01
N THR A 291 -10.65 6.24 -25.07
CA THR A 291 -11.87 6.15 -25.90
C THR A 291 -12.11 4.76 -26.51
N ASN A 292 -11.06 3.97 -26.73
CA ASN A 292 -11.18 2.58 -27.19
C ASN A 292 -11.91 1.66 -26.18
N GLN A 293 -11.88 1.98 -24.88
CA GLN A 293 -12.61 1.24 -23.85
C GLN A 293 -14.11 1.53 -23.84
N LEU A 294 -14.57 2.54 -24.59
CA LEU A 294 -15.98 2.94 -24.69
C LEU A 294 -16.68 2.38 -25.94
N ARG A 295 -15.98 1.58 -26.76
CA ARG A 295 -16.58 0.98 -27.97
C ARG A 295 -17.50 -0.19 -27.60
N SER A 296 -18.59 -0.33 -28.35
CA SER A 296 -19.58 -1.38 -28.13
C SER A 296 -19.02 -2.79 -28.26
N ASP A 297 -18.03 -3.03 -29.14
CA ASP A 297 -17.40 -4.35 -29.29
C ASP A 297 -16.60 -4.78 -28.04
N ILE A 298 -15.96 -3.82 -27.35
CA ILE A 298 -15.25 -4.09 -26.09
C ILE A 298 -16.27 -4.24 -24.95
N THR A 299 -17.29 -3.40 -24.87
CA THR A 299 -18.32 -3.51 -23.82
C THR A 299 -19.18 -4.78 -23.99
N ASP A 300 -19.48 -5.23 -25.22
CA ASP A 300 -20.17 -6.50 -25.47
C ASP A 300 -19.30 -7.70 -25.17
N LEU A 301 -18.00 -7.66 -25.49
CA LEU A 301 -17.04 -8.68 -25.04
C LEU A 301 -17.01 -8.78 -23.51
N MET A 302 -16.97 -7.66 -22.80
CA MET A 302 -16.91 -7.60 -21.34
C MET A 302 -18.21 -8.01 -20.64
N LEU A 303 -19.38 -7.66 -21.18
CA LEU A 303 -20.69 -7.88 -20.53
C LEU A 303 -21.43 -9.12 -21.01
N LYS A 304 -21.20 -9.56 -22.26
CA LYS A 304 -21.91 -10.67 -22.90
C LYS A 304 -20.99 -11.85 -23.25
N GLY A 305 -19.67 -11.67 -23.22
CA GLY A 305 -18.71 -12.68 -23.66
C GLY A 305 -18.67 -12.90 -25.18
N ASN A 306 -19.39 -12.09 -25.95
CA ASN A 306 -19.52 -12.22 -27.40
C ASN A 306 -18.61 -11.23 -28.12
N TYR A 307 -17.65 -11.74 -28.90
CA TYR A 307 -16.88 -10.94 -29.85
C TYR A 307 -17.46 -11.09 -31.26
N GLU A 308 -18.37 -10.20 -31.66
CA GLU A 308 -18.85 -10.10 -33.04
C GLU A 308 -17.86 -9.30 -33.93
N GLY A 309 -16.59 -9.67 -33.87
CA GLY A 309 -15.59 -9.22 -34.84
C GLY A 309 -15.90 -9.82 -36.20
N ALA A 310 -16.25 -8.99 -37.18
CA ALA A 310 -16.57 -9.43 -38.53
C ALA A 310 -15.38 -10.15 -39.20
N ILE A 311 -15.40 -11.48 -39.18
CA ILE A 311 -14.53 -12.30 -40.00
C ILE A 311 -14.98 -12.14 -41.45
N ALA A 312 -14.25 -11.32 -42.23
CA ALA A 312 -14.42 -11.30 -43.68
C ALA A 312 -14.15 -12.71 -44.24
N PRO A 313 -15.06 -13.33 -44.99
CA PRO A 313 -14.92 -14.72 -45.39
C PRO A 313 -13.82 -14.88 -46.45
N ALA A 314 -12.83 -15.72 -46.15
CA ALA A 314 -11.93 -16.25 -47.17
C ALA A 314 -12.72 -17.09 -48.19
N PRO A 315 -12.33 -17.10 -49.48
CA PRO A 315 -13.13 -17.71 -50.54
C PRO A 315 -13.24 -19.23 -50.36
N SER A 316 -14.46 -19.74 -50.51
CA SER A 316 -14.81 -21.14 -50.32
C SER A 316 -14.27 -22.05 -51.44
N ASN A 317 -13.45 -23.04 -51.08
CA ASN A 317 -13.37 -24.30 -51.80
C ASN A 317 -14.02 -25.37 -50.94
N GLY A 318 -15.13 -25.96 -51.41
CA GLY A 318 -15.94 -26.88 -50.61
C GLY A 318 -15.60 -28.35 -50.82
N HIS A 319 -16.05 -29.20 -49.89
CA HIS A 319 -16.72 -30.47 -50.21
C HIS A 319 -17.51 -31.02 -49.00
N HIS A 320 -18.70 -31.57 -49.30
CA HIS A 320 -19.53 -32.57 -48.60
C HIS A 320 -18.94 -33.27 -47.34
N SER A 321 -19.64 -33.60 -46.25
CA SER A 321 -21.04 -34.07 -46.07
C SER A 321 -21.34 -34.43 -44.60
N ASN A 322 -22.63 -34.49 -44.24
CA ASN A 322 -23.31 -35.30 -43.21
C ASN A 322 -22.54 -35.94 -42.02
N GLY A 323 -23.09 -35.78 -40.80
CA GLY A 323 -22.83 -36.73 -39.71
C GLY A 323 -23.48 -36.39 -38.37
N ASN A 324 -24.45 -37.20 -37.94
CA ASN A 324 -25.16 -37.12 -36.67
C ASN A 324 -24.29 -36.97 -35.41
N GLY A 325 -24.77 -36.11 -34.50
CA GLY A 325 -24.91 -36.36 -33.07
C GLY A 325 -23.88 -37.24 -32.34
N HIS A 326 -23.06 -36.59 -31.51
CA HIS A 326 -22.58 -37.13 -30.24
C HIS A 326 -22.53 -36.02 -29.20
N GLN A 327 -23.19 -36.21 -28.06
CA GLN A 327 -22.69 -35.64 -26.81
C GLN A 327 -21.48 -36.47 -26.37
N PRO A 328 -20.41 -35.84 -25.90
CA PRO A 328 -19.60 -36.41 -24.85
C PRO A 328 -19.55 -35.47 -23.65
N ASN A 329 -20.06 -35.95 -22.51
CA ASN A 329 -19.66 -35.41 -21.21
C ASN A 329 -18.14 -35.54 -21.07
N GLY A 330 -17.44 -34.42 -21.04
CA GLY A 330 -15.99 -34.34 -20.89
C GLY A 330 -15.61 -33.19 -19.96
N LYS A 331 -15.84 -33.35 -18.65
CA LYS A 331 -15.32 -32.41 -17.65
C LYS A 331 -13.78 -32.48 -17.65
N VAL A 332 -13.14 -31.41 -18.12
CA VAL A 332 -11.78 -31.04 -17.72
C VAL A 332 -11.83 -29.55 -17.35
N PRO A 333 -11.59 -29.17 -16.09
CA PRO A 333 -11.70 -27.78 -15.66
C PRO A 333 -10.45 -26.97 -16.04
N LEU A 334 -10.62 -25.67 -16.27
CA LEU A 334 -9.55 -24.70 -16.05
C LEU A 334 -9.64 -24.23 -14.59
N GLU A 335 -8.53 -24.39 -13.88
CA GLU A 335 -8.49 -24.41 -12.42
C GLU A 335 -8.51 -23.00 -11.78
N ALA A 336 -8.98 -22.95 -10.54
CA ALA A 336 -8.84 -21.78 -9.68
C ALA A 336 -7.36 -21.52 -9.33
N ILE A 337 -7.02 -20.24 -9.10
CA ILE A 337 -5.70 -19.87 -8.56
C ILE A 337 -5.61 -20.37 -7.12
N ASN A 338 -4.72 -21.32 -6.88
CA ASN A 338 -4.52 -21.97 -5.59
C ASN A 338 -3.58 -21.11 -4.68
N PRO A 339 -4.03 -20.65 -3.50
CA PRO A 339 -3.20 -19.85 -2.60
C PRO A 339 -2.03 -20.62 -1.95
N ASN A 340 -1.98 -21.95 -2.06
CA ASN A 340 -0.88 -22.81 -1.57
C ASN A 340 0.07 -23.29 -2.68
N ALA A 341 0.12 -22.61 -3.83
CA ALA A 341 1.16 -22.86 -4.82
C ALA A 341 2.50 -22.23 -4.39
N SER A 342 3.56 -23.05 -4.29
CA SER A 342 4.96 -22.55 -4.29
C SER A 342 5.17 -21.58 -5.46
N PRO A 343 6.06 -20.57 -5.38
CA PRO A 343 6.15 -19.50 -6.39
C PRO A 343 6.41 -20.06 -7.79
N ARG A 344 5.33 -20.14 -8.60
CA ARG A 344 5.31 -20.75 -9.95
C ARG A 344 5.34 -19.70 -11.06
N THR A 345 6.03 -18.59 -10.82
CA THR A 345 6.35 -17.61 -11.86
C THR A 345 7.81 -17.19 -11.75
N ILE A 346 8.53 -17.37 -12.85
CA ILE A 346 9.88 -16.80 -13.05
C ILE A 346 9.90 -15.27 -12.94
N ALA A 347 8.73 -14.61 -13.02
CA ALA A 347 8.54 -13.18 -12.83
C ALA A 347 9.12 -12.62 -11.51
N GLN A 348 9.25 -13.43 -10.44
CA GLN A 348 9.90 -13.00 -9.20
C GLN A 348 11.37 -12.56 -9.37
N HIS A 349 12.01 -12.95 -10.47
CA HIS A 349 13.39 -12.61 -10.82
C HIS A 349 13.52 -11.30 -11.63
N LEU A 350 12.40 -10.67 -12.00
CA LEU A 350 12.38 -9.44 -12.79
C LEU A 350 12.20 -8.20 -11.90
N GLN A 351 12.61 -7.02 -12.39
CA GLN A 351 12.35 -5.71 -11.79
C GLN A 351 11.47 -4.80 -12.66
N GLY A 352 11.15 -5.20 -13.90
CA GLY A 352 10.32 -4.44 -14.84
C GLY A 352 10.90 -4.42 -16.25
N VAL A 353 10.44 -3.46 -17.06
CA VAL A 353 11.00 -3.16 -18.39
C VAL A 353 12.18 -2.20 -18.23
N GLN A 354 13.28 -2.45 -18.95
CA GLN A 354 14.47 -1.60 -18.97
C GLN A 354 14.40 -0.60 -20.13
N HIS A 355 14.19 -1.10 -21.35
CA HIS A 355 14.06 -0.28 -22.56
C HIS A 355 13.21 -0.96 -23.65
N PHE A 356 12.90 -0.17 -24.69
CA PHE A 356 12.35 -0.62 -25.96
C PHE A 356 13.36 -0.35 -27.07
N GLY A 357 13.82 -1.38 -27.77
CA GLY A 357 14.78 -1.26 -28.88
C GLY A 357 14.08 -1.13 -30.23
N ILE A 358 14.48 -0.14 -31.03
CA ILE A 358 13.92 0.14 -32.36
C ILE A 358 15.03 0.28 -33.42
N THR A 359 14.89 -0.45 -34.52
CA THR A 359 15.79 -0.31 -35.67
C THR A 359 15.44 0.94 -36.47
N VAL A 360 16.42 1.82 -36.67
CA VAL A 360 16.24 3.09 -37.39
C VAL A 360 16.95 3.07 -38.75
N ASN A 361 16.34 3.69 -39.76
CA ASN A 361 16.89 3.76 -41.13
C ASN A 361 17.98 4.84 -41.30
N ASN A 362 17.93 5.90 -40.49
CA ASN A 362 18.91 6.98 -40.48
C ASN A 362 19.14 7.37 -39.02
N LEU A 363 20.36 7.20 -38.53
CA LEU A 363 20.69 7.41 -37.12
C LEU A 363 20.72 8.89 -36.75
N ASP A 364 21.21 9.77 -37.62
CA ASP A 364 21.26 11.23 -37.37
C ASP A 364 19.85 11.82 -37.21
N LEU A 365 18.94 11.52 -38.14
CA LEU A 365 17.56 11.98 -38.12
C LEU A 365 16.81 11.45 -36.90
N ALA A 366 17.10 10.21 -36.48
CA ALA A 366 16.56 9.66 -35.26
C ALA A 366 17.16 10.36 -34.02
N LEU A 367 18.45 10.68 -34.00
CA LEU A 367 19.07 11.40 -32.90
C LEU A 367 18.56 12.85 -32.80
N GLU A 368 18.43 13.57 -33.92
CA GLU A 368 17.79 14.89 -33.97
C GLU A 368 16.36 14.82 -33.40
N PHE A 369 15.57 13.81 -33.79
CA PHE A 369 14.22 13.64 -33.24
C PHE A 369 14.22 13.29 -31.74
N TYR A 370 14.94 12.25 -31.32
CA TYR A 370 14.86 11.76 -29.94
C TYR A 370 15.62 12.62 -28.93
N LEU A 371 16.67 13.35 -29.34
CA LEU A 371 17.45 14.24 -28.47
C LEU A 371 16.99 15.70 -28.56
N GLU A 372 16.88 16.27 -29.77
CA GLU A 372 16.61 17.70 -29.95
C GLU A 372 15.11 18.02 -29.97
N VAL A 373 14.28 17.19 -30.63
CA VAL A 373 12.81 17.41 -30.67
C VAL A 373 12.11 16.89 -29.42
N LEU A 374 12.56 15.75 -28.87
CA LEU A 374 11.96 15.12 -27.68
C LEU A 374 12.76 15.31 -26.38
N GLY A 375 13.90 16.00 -26.40
CA GLY A 375 14.68 16.34 -25.20
C GLY A 375 15.42 15.17 -24.53
N GLY A 376 15.43 13.98 -25.15
CA GLY A 376 16.00 12.74 -24.62
C GLY A 376 17.49 12.84 -24.29
N LYS A 377 17.98 12.01 -23.35
CA LYS A 377 19.40 12.02 -22.92
C LYS A 377 20.09 10.70 -23.20
N VAL A 378 21.24 10.74 -23.87
CA VAL A 378 22.05 9.53 -24.12
C VAL A 378 22.60 9.00 -22.80
N ALA A 379 22.13 7.83 -22.39
CA ALA A 379 22.66 7.05 -21.28
C ALA A 379 24.02 6.45 -21.69
N ILE A 380 24.00 5.55 -22.66
CA ILE A 380 25.18 4.87 -23.23
C ILE A 380 25.00 4.78 -24.75
N GLY A 381 26.10 4.76 -25.49
CA GLY A 381 26.10 4.46 -26.91
C GLY A 381 27.47 4.00 -27.37
N GLY A 382 27.53 3.43 -28.56
CA GLY A 382 28.78 3.07 -29.23
C GLY A 382 28.55 2.80 -30.71
N ASN A 383 29.64 2.83 -31.47
CA ASN A 383 29.66 2.57 -32.91
C ASN A 383 30.55 1.39 -33.24
N GLY A 384 30.26 0.68 -34.32
CA GLY A 384 31.15 -0.32 -34.89
C GLY A 384 31.18 -1.65 -34.15
N PHE A 385 30.11 -2.01 -33.44
CA PHE A 385 30.02 -3.29 -32.75
C PHE A 385 30.01 -4.45 -33.75
N VAL A 386 30.98 -5.34 -33.59
CA VAL A 386 31.19 -6.55 -34.36
C VAL A 386 31.68 -7.66 -33.44
N GLY A 387 31.45 -8.91 -33.81
CA GLY A 387 31.95 -10.08 -33.10
C GLY A 387 31.07 -11.31 -33.27
N GLU A 388 31.69 -12.49 -33.32
CA GLU A 388 30.98 -13.76 -33.48
C GLU A 388 30.00 -14.01 -32.32
N ASP A 389 30.42 -13.73 -31.08
CA ASP A 389 29.57 -13.87 -29.88
C ASP A 389 28.35 -12.96 -29.92
N LEU A 390 28.51 -11.69 -30.32
CA LEU A 390 27.45 -10.69 -30.43
C LEU A 390 26.46 -11.02 -31.56
N HIS A 391 26.98 -11.44 -32.73
CA HIS A 391 26.15 -11.87 -33.85
C HIS A 391 25.25 -13.05 -33.44
N ASN A 392 25.84 -14.07 -32.81
CA ASN A 392 25.08 -15.24 -32.37
C ASN A 392 24.11 -14.89 -31.22
N LEU A 393 24.49 -13.98 -30.30
CA LEU A 393 23.64 -13.49 -29.21
C LEU A 393 22.32 -12.94 -29.73
N ILE A 394 22.32 -12.12 -30.79
CA ILE A 394 21.11 -11.45 -31.29
C ILE A 394 20.36 -12.30 -32.34
N PHE A 395 21.08 -12.90 -33.29
CA PHE A 395 20.50 -13.42 -34.54
C PHE A 395 20.49 -14.94 -34.70
N GLN A 396 21.04 -15.72 -33.77
CA GLN A 396 21.32 -17.14 -34.00
C GLN A 396 20.10 -17.96 -34.45
N LYS A 397 18.91 -17.76 -33.89
CA LYS A 397 17.70 -18.48 -34.35
C LYS A 397 17.43 -18.22 -35.84
N GLU A 398 17.41 -16.97 -36.27
CA GLU A 398 17.16 -16.59 -37.67
C GLU A 398 18.29 -17.07 -38.60
N ASP A 399 19.54 -17.03 -38.14
CA ASP A 399 20.72 -17.50 -38.90
C ASP A 399 20.67 -19.04 -39.11
N LEU A 400 20.26 -19.79 -38.09
CA LEU A 400 20.01 -21.23 -38.16
C LEU A 400 18.79 -21.57 -39.05
N GLU A 401 17.73 -20.76 -38.99
CA GLU A 401 16.52 -20.91 -39.80
C GLU A 401 16.80 -20.66 -41.29
N ALA A 402 17.58 -19.63 -41.62
CA ALA A 402 18.04 -19.34 -42.98
C ALA A 402 18.88 -20.52 -43.53
N LYS A 403 19.81 -21.02 -42.72
CA LYS A 403 20.62 -22.20 -43.06
C LYS A 403 19.77 -23.47 -43.27
N GLN A 404 18.75 -23.70 -42.45
CA GLN A 404 17.82 -24.82 -42.60
C GLN A 404 16.97 -24.70 -43.87
N LYS A 405 16.54 -23.49 -44.23
CA LYS A 405 15.75 -23.21 -45.44
C LYS A 405 16.57 -23.11 -46.72
N GLY A 406 17.90 -22.99 -46.62
CA GLY A 406 18.80 -22.79 -47.75
C GLY A 406 18.67 -21.40 -48.40
N ILE A 407 18.32 -20.38 -47.61
CA ILE A 407 18.13 -18.99 -48.06
C ILE A 407 19.21 -18.07 -47.47
N ASP A 408 19.36 -16.87 -48.04
CA ASP A 408 20.26 -15.83 -47.51
C ASP A 408 19.73 -15.32 -46.14
N PRO A 409 20.54 -15.33 -45.06
CA PRO A 409 20.15 -14.78 -43.76
C PRO A 409 19.64 -13.33 -43.80
N ARG A 410 20.12 -12.50 -44.75
CA ARG A 410 19.62 -11.12 -44.92
C ARG A 410 18.12 -11.08 -45.24
N SER A 411 17.58 -12.12 -45.89
CA SER A 411 16.13 -12.23 -46.16
C SER A 411 15.27 -12.45 -44.91
N LEU A 412 15.89 -12.80 -43.77
CA LEU A 412 15.27 -12.87 -42.44
C LEU A 412 15.70 -11.69 -41.54
N GLY A 413 16.35 -10.66 -42.10
CA GLY A 413 16.81 -9.48 -41.35
C GLY A 413 18.12 -9.69 -40.56
N VAL A 414 18.94 -10.69 -40.91
CA VAL A 414 20.24 -10.93 -40.25
C VAL A 414 21.38 -10.19 -40.96
N PRO A 415 22.02 -9.18 -40.34
CA PRO A 415 23.22 -8.52 -40.85
C PRO A 415 24.46 -9.35 -40.55
N ASP A 416 25.55 -9.18 -41.29
CA ASP A 416 26.80 -9.93 -41.09
C ASP A 416 27.82 -9.08 -40.32
N ILE A 417 27.61 -9.02 -39.00
CA ILE A 417 28.44 -8.28 -38.03
C ILE A 417 29.52 -9.17 -37.38
N ARG A 418 29.85 -10.32 -37.97
CA ARG A 418 30.70 -11.35 -37.32
C ARG A 418 32.16 -10.91 -37.11
N ASP A 419 32.77 -10.36 -38.16
CA ASP A 419 34.20 -9.99 -38.20
C ASP A 419 34.45 -8.53 -38.65
N GLY A 420 33.38 -7.77 -38.94
CA GLY A 420 33.46 -6.43 -39.49
C GLY A 420 33.86 -6.36 -40.97
N SER A 421 33.76 -7.45 -41.73
CA SER A 421 34.01 -7.44 -43.17
C SER A 421 32.86 -6.91 -44.02
N LYS A 422 31.61 -6.96 -43.51
CA LYS A 422 30.39 -6.57 -44.24
C LYS A 422 29.57 -5.50 -43.54
N ASP A 423 29.03 -5.80 -42.36
CA ASP A 423 28.18 -4.88 -41.60
C ASP A 423 28.77 -4.59 -40.21
N ALA A 424 28.31 -3.52 -39.59
CA ALA A 424 28.55 -3.20 -38.18
C ALA A 424 27.28 -2.67 -37.52
N LEU A 425 27.18 -2.84 -36.20
CA LEU A 425 26.09 -2.34 -35.37
C LEU A 425 26.50 -1.06 -34.63
N ASP A 426 25.64 -0.05 -34.67
CA ASP A 426 25.70 1.14 -33.80
C ASP A 426 24.45 1.16 -32.89
N VAL A 427 24.63 1.53 -31.62
CA VAL A 427 23.52 1.61 -30.64
C VAL A 427 23.52 2.91 -29.85
N ARG A 428 22.34 3.40 -29.48
CA ARG A 428 22.13 4.59 -28.64
C ARG A 428 20.97 4.38 -27.67
N PHE A 429 21.26 4.29 -26.37
CA PHE A 429 20.27 4.23 -25.31
C PHE A 429 19.90 5.65 -24.89
N ILE A 430 18.66 6.06 -25.11
CA ILE A 430 18.15 7.40 -24.84
C ILE A 430 17.11 7.33 -23.72
N SER A 431 17.39 8.00 -22.59
CA SER A 431 16.49 8.06 -21.45
C SER A 431 15.48 9.19 -21.58
N PHE A 432 14.24 8.88 -21.21
CA PHE A 432 13.11 9.80 -21.06
C PHE A 432 12.65 9.89 -19.59
N GLY A 433 13.58 9.70 -18.64
CA GLY A 433 13.35 9.95 -17.21
C GLY A 433 12.60 8.86 -16.44
N ASN A 434 11.78 8.04 -17.12
CA ASN A 434 11.09 6.88 -16.57
C ASN A 434 11.52 5.54 -17.21
N THR A 435 11.82 5.53 -18.51
CA THR A 435 12.31 4.39 -19.29
C THR A 435 13.31 4.86 -20.35
N CYS A 436 13.84 3.93 -21.15
CA CYS A 436 14.74 4.23 -22.25
C CYS A 436 14.23 3.69 -23.59
N VAL A 437 14.63 4.36 -24.67
CA VAL A 437 14.52 3.88 -26.05
C VAL A 437 15.93 3.56 -26.53
N GLU A 438 16.17 2.37 -27.05
CA GLU A 438 17.41 2.05 -27.76
C GLU A 438 17.20 2.26 -29.26
N LEU A 439 18.05 3.07 -29.90
CA LEU A 439 18.15 3.14 -31.35
C LEU A 439 19.19 2.14 -31.83
N ILE A 440 18.78 1.24 -32.74
CA ILE A 440 19.60 0.20 -33.34
C ILE A 440 19.84 0.58 -34.81
N HIS A 441 21.09 0.61 -35.23
CA HIS A 441 21.47 0.95 -36.61
C HIS A 441 22.48 -0.06 -37.15
N PHE A 442 22.19 -0.66 -38.31
CA PHE A 442 23.11 -1.55 -39.02
C PHE A 442 23.56 -0.87 -40.30
N ARG A 443 24.85 -0.72 -40.50
CA ARG A 443 25.45 -0.11 -41.71
C ARG A 443 26.53 -1.00 -42.28
N GLY A 444 26.97 -0.72 -43.51
CA GLY A 444 28.18 -1.34 -44.04
C GLY A 444 29.39 -1.03 -43.16
N ALA A 445 30.22 -2.02 -42.84
CA ALA A 445 31.36 -1.88 -41.92
C ALA A 445 32.41 -0.87 -42.40
N ASN A 446 32.49 -0.65 -43.73
CA ASN A 446 33.37 0.34 -44.38
C ASN A 446 32.70 1.72 -44.56
N GLN A 447 31.48 1.93 -44.07
CA GLN A 447 30.75 3.20 -44.09
C GLN A 447 30.77 3.86 -42.70
N ASP A 448 30.52 5.16 -42.61
CA ASP A 448 30.37 5.90 -41.35
C ASP A 448 28.94 5.77 -40.77
N GLU A 449 28.75 6.23 -39.54
CA GLU A 449 27.47 6.24 -38.81
C GLU A 449 26.35 7.06 -39.49
N HIS A 450 26.69 7.92 -40.46
CA HIS A 450 25.74 8.75 -41.22
C HIS A 450 25.14 8.01 -42.43
N ALA A 451 25.65 6.81 -42.75
CA ALA A 451 25.10 5.97 -43.79
C ALA A 451 23.65 5.55 -43.50
N PRO A 452 22.81 5.31 -44.52
CA PRO A 452 21.51 4.67 -44.32
C PRO A 452 21.69 3.23 -43.84
N ASN A 453 20.66 2.70 -43.17
CA ASN A 453 20.67 1.33 -42.69
C ASN A 453 20.80 0.32 -43.85
N THR A 454 21.48 -0.79 -43.60
CA THR A 454 21.68 -1.92 -44.53
C THR A 454 20.35 -2.62 -44.88
N PHE A 455 19.29 -2.38 -44.10
CA PHE A 455 17.92 -2.83 -44.34
C PHE A 455 16.97 -1.67 -44.66
N GLU A 456 16.05 -1.89 -45.60
CA GLU A 456 15.05 -0.90 -46.00
C GLU A 456 14.01 -0.59 -44.89
N SER A 457 13.46 0.62 -44.92
CA SER A 457 12.35 1.02 -44.04
C SER A 457 11.08 0.19 -44.31
N ILE A 458 10.57 -0.45 -43.27
CA ILE A 458 9.26 -1.11 -43.28
C ILE A 458 8.09 -0.10 -43.21
N PRO A 459 6.87 -0.45 -43.68
CA PRO A 459 5.74 0.47 -43.70
C PRO A 459 5.35 0.99 -42.30
N THR A 460 4.96 2.27 -42.21
CA THR A 460 4.69 2.96 -40.94
C THR A 460 3.33 2.63 -40.30
N GLY A 461 2.52 1.77 -40.92
CA GLY A 461 1.18 1.45 -40.44
C GLY A 461 1.19 0.41 -39.33
N ILE A 462 0.45 0.66 -38.24
CA ILE A 462 0.36 -0.23 -37.06
C ILE A 462 -0.15 -1.67 -37.34
N GLY A 463 -0.64 -1.95 -38.56
CA GLY A 463 -1.01 -3.29 -39.00
C GLY A 463 0.17 -4.13 -39.47
N TYR A 464 1.36 -3.54 -39.62
CA TYR A 464 2.61 -4.26 -39.86
C TYR A 464 3.28 -4.53 -38.51
N VAL A 465 3.72 -5.77 -38.30
CA VAL A 465 4.55 -6.13 -37.16
C VAL A 465 5.97 -5.63 -37.43
N ASN A 466 6.16 -4.33 -37.23
CA ASN A 466 7.48 -3.82 -36.87
C ASN A 466 7.89 -4.58 -35.61
N ALA A 467 9.11 -5.11 -35.57
CA ALA A 467 9.58 -5.94 -34.47
C ALA A 467 10.57 -5.15 -33.59
N PRO A 468 10.10 -4.15 -32.81
CA PRO A 468 10.93 -3.62 -31.75
C PRO A 468 11.21 -4.75 -30.76
N HIS A 469 12.34 -4.67 -30.07
CA HIS A 469 12.63 -5.61 -29.01
C HIS A 469 12.24 -5.03 -27.65
N LEU A 470 11.73 -5.88 -26.77
CA LEU A 470 11.35 -5.50 -25.42
C LEU A 470 12.40 -6.03 -24.45
N SER A 471 13.06 -5.13 -23.72
CA SER A 471 14.09 -5.50 -22.76
C SER A 471 13.59 -5.44 -21.32
N PHE A 472 13.84 -6.50 -20.55
CA PHE A 472 13.47 -6.61 -19.15
C PHE A 472 14.67 -6.55 -18.22
N PHE A 473 14.52 -5.77 -17.14
CA PHE A 473 15.44 -5.84 -16.01
C PHE A 473 15.28 -7.17 -15.27
N VAL A 474 16.36 -7.95 -15.20
CA VAL A 474 16.52 -9.06 -14.27
C VAL A 474 17.22 -8.55 -13.01
N LYS A 475 16.83 -9.04 -11.83
CA LYS A 475 17.43 -8.63 -10.55
C LYS A 475 18.94 -8.95 -10.52
N ASP A 476 19.74 -8.07 -9.90
CA ASP A 476 21.20 -8.16 -9.83
C ASP A 476 21.73 -9.45 -9.15
N ASP A 477 20.91 -10.13 -8.34
CA ASP A 477 21.24 -11.36 -7.60
C ASP A 477 20.93 -12.67 -8.36
N VAL A 478 20.33 -12.57 -9.54
CA VAL A 478 19.94 -13.72 -10.38
C VAL A 478 21.01 -13.97 -11.45
N ASP A 479 21.37 -15.23 -11.69
CA ASP A 479 22.24 -15.57 -12.82
C ASP A 479 21.42 -15.59 -14.13
N LEU A 480 21.82 -14.78 -15.11
CA LEU A 480 21.15 -14.65 -16.41
C LEU A 480 21.16 -15.94 -17.26
N ASP A 481 22.18 -16.80 -17.17
CA ASP A 481 22.20 -18.08 -17.91
C ASP A 481 21.19 -19.07 -17.32
N GLU A 482 21.08 -19.09 -15.99
CA GLU A 482 20.10 -19.89 -15.27
C GLU A 482 18.68 -19.35 -15.49
N PHE A 483 18.51 -18.03 -15.53
CA PHE A 483 17.21 -17.43 -15.87
C PHE A 483 16.80 -17.74 -17.32
N ALA A 484 17.71 -17.66 -18.29
CA ALA A 484 17.47 -18.08 -19.68
C ALA A 484 17.06 -19.56 -19.77
N ARG A 485 17.69 -20.42 -18.95
CA ARG A 485 17.32 -21.84 -18.84
C ARG A 485 15.89 -22.01 -18.31
N MET A 486 15.58 -21.38 -17.17
CA MET A 486 14.25 -21.44 -16.55
C MET A 486 13.15 -20.91 -17.47
N LEU A 487 13.42 -19.83 -18.23
CA LEU A 487 12.49 -19.23 -19.19
C LEU A 487 12.16 -20.20 -20.34
N GLU A 488 13.17 -20.71 -21.05
CA GLU A 488 12.94 -21.66 -22.16
C GLU A 488 12.19 -22.92 -21.66
N GLU A 489 12.60 -23.50 -20.54
CA GLU A 489 11.98 -24.72 -20.00
C GLU A 489 10.53 -24.51 -19.57
N GLU A 490 10.23 -23.43 -18.86
CA GLU A 490 8.86 -23.14 -18.38
C GLU A 490 7.91 -22.81 -19.55
N CYS A 491 8.39 -22.10 -20.57
CA CYS A 491 7.63 -21.82 -21.78
C CYS A 491 7.40 -23.10 -22.60
N HIS A 492 8.43 -23.93 -22.81
CA HIS A 492 8.30 -25.21 -23.50
C HIS A 492 7.35 -26.17 -22.77
N ARG A 493 7.41 -26.23 -21.43
CA ARG A 493 6.49 -27.02 -20.59
C ARG A 493 5.03 -26.60 -20.75
N ARG A 494 4.77 -25.34 -21.11
CA ARG A 494 3.45 -24.78 -21.42
C ARG A 494 3.07 -24.86 -22.91
N GLY A 495 3.87 -25.53 -23.74
CA GLY A 495 3.65 -25.66 -25.18
C GLY A 495 4.10 -24.48 -26.04
N MET A 496 4.73 -23.46 -25.44
CA MET A 496 5.27 -22.30 -26.15
C MET A 496 6.68 -22.60 -26.69
N THR A 497 6.78 -23.57 -27.61
CA THR A 497 8.06 -24.09 -28.14
C THR A 497 8.83 -23.12 -29.04
N ASN A 498 8.25 -21.95 -29.36
CA ASN A 498 8.92 -20.89 -30.11
C ASN A 498 9.75 -19.97 -29.20
N VAL A 499 9.63 -20.09 -27.87
CA VAL A 499 10.40 -19.28 -26.90
C VAL A 499 11.83 -19.80 -26.81
N VAL A 500 12.69 -19.19 -27.62
CA VAL A 500 14.06 -19.65 -27.87
C VAL A 500 15.05 -18.59 -27.39
N ALA A 501 15.91 -18.95 -26.43
CA ALA A 501 17.05 -18.11 -26.02
C ALA A 501 18.29 -18.47 -26.86
N ASN A 502 18.97 -17.47 -27.40
CA ASN A 502 20.16 -17.68 -28.22
C ASN A 502 21.36 -18.17 -27.38
N ARG A 503 22.45 -18.54 -28.06
CA ARG A 503 23.77 -18.83 -27.48
C ARG A 503 24.82 -17.99 -28.19
N THR A 504 25.80 -17.48 -27.44
CA THR A 504 26.95 -16.72 -27.97
C THR A 504 27.85 -17.57 -28.87
N ILE A 505 27.96 -18.88 -28.62
CA ILE A 505 28.76 -19.78 -29.46
C ILE A 505 28.10 -20.06 -30.82
N ARG A 506 28.93 -20.25 -31.85
CA ARG A 506 28.47 -20.67 -33.18
C ARG A 506 27.99 -22.11 -33.18
N LEU A 507 26.88 -22.35 -33.88
CA LEU A 507 26.19 -23.64 -33.92
C LEU A 507 25.68 -23.91 -35.34
N ASP A 508 25.51 -25.19 -35.67
CA ASP A 508 25.20 -25.62 -37.04
C ASP A 508 23.74 -26.00 -37.29
N SER A 509 22.93 -26.20 -36.25
CA SER A 509 21.49 -26.47 -36.33
C SER A 509 20.76 -26.08 -35.03
N GLU A 510 19.43 -25.95 -35.11
CA GLU A 510 18.58 -25.70 -33.94
C GLU A 510 18.66 -26.84 -32.91
N GLN A 511 18.86 -28.09 -33.35
CA GLN A 511 19.08 -29.21 -32.43
C GLN A 511 20.40 -29.06 -31.66
N ALA A 512 21.45 -28.56 -32.31
CA ALA A 512 22.72 -28.28 -31.64
C ALA A 512 22.58 -27.14 -30.61
N ARG A 513 21.74 -26.14 -30.89
CA ARG A 513 21.40 -25.06 -29.94
C ARG A 513 20.60 -25.54 -28.74
N ALA A 514 19.59 -26.37 -28.97
CA ALA A 514 18.75 -26.91 -27.90
C ALA A 514 19.57 -27.67 -26.83
N ILE A 515 20.63 -28.38 -27.23
CA ILE A 515 21.54 -29.12 -26.34
C ILE A 515 22.79 -28.34 -25.91
N ALA A 516 23.03 -27.14 -26.45
CA ALA A 516 24.21 -26.35 -26.13
C ALA A 516 24.19 -25.87 -24.66
N PRO A 517 25.34 -25.89 -23.94
CA PRO A 517 25.41 -25.48 -22.55
C PRO A 517 24.82 -24.08 -22.32
N LYS A 518 23.90 -23.98 -21.35
CA LYS A 518 23.15 -22.75 -21.05
C LYS A 518 24.03 -21.58 -20.59
N LYS A 519 25.23 -21.86 -20.07
CA LYS A 519 26.31 -20.90 -19.72
C LYS A 519 26.82 -20.01 -20.88
N TYR A 520 26.30 -20.21 -22.08
CA TYR A 520 26.57 -19.41 -23.26
C TYR A 520 25.34 -18.56 -23.64
N ALA A 521 24.34 -18.38 -22.76
CA ALA A 521 23.18 -17.56 -23.08
C ALA A 521 23.51 -16.07 -22.93
N LYS A 522 24.30 -15.69 -21.92
CA LYS A 522 24.64 -14.29 -21.63
C LYS A 522 25.97 -13.82 -22.21
N THR A 523 26.06 -12.50 -22.41
CA THR A 523 27.30 -11.74 -22.62
C THR A 523 27.40 -10.64 -21.57
N GLU A 524 28.60 -10.37 -21.04
CA GLU A 524 28.91 -9.14 -20.28
C GLU A 524 29.78 -8.22 -21.13
N PHE A 525 29.52 -6.90 -21.08
CA PHE A 525 30.15 -5.92 -21.95
C PHE A 525 31.20 -5.08 -21.19
N PRO A 526 32.36 -4.77 -21.79
CA PRO A 526 33.40 -3.94 -21.17
C PRO A 526 33.26 -2.44 -21.52
N GLY A 527 34.18 -1.62 -21.00
CA GLY A 527 34.33 -0.22 -21.40
C GLY A 527 33.22 0.68 -20.84
N ASP A 528 32.59 1.49 -21.69
CA ASP A 528 31.46 2.35 -21.31
C ASP A 528 30.18 1.56 -20.97
N PHE A 529 30.15 0.29 -21.36
CA PHE A 529 29.12 -0.70 -21.02
C PHE A 529 29.50 -1.56 -19.80
N ASP A 530 30.58 -1.27 -19.06
CA ASP A 530 30.96 -2.08 -17.89
C ASP A 530 29.81 -2.21 -16.88
N GLY A 531 29.47 -3.45 -16.55
CA GLY A 531 28.37 -3.84 -15.70
C GLY A 531 27.05 -4.13 -16.44
N TRP A 532 26.98 -3.85 -17.75
CA TRP A 532 25.91 -4.32 -18.63
C TRP A 532 26.10 -5.80 -18.95
N ALA A 533 25.07 -6.61 -18.70
CA ALA A 533 25.03 -8.01 -19.10
C ALA A 533 23.64 -8.35 -19.63
N LEU A 534 23.54 -9.16 -20.69
CA LEU A 534 22.26 -9.51 -21.32
C LEU A 534 22.27 -10.91 -21.90
N PHE A 535 21.07 -11.52 -22.04
CA PHE A 535 20.81 -12.54 -23.04
C PHE A 535 19.61 -12.17 -23.92
N TYR A 536 19.58 -12.71 -25.13
CA TYR A 536 18.53 -12.47 -26.11
C TYR A 536 17.65 -13.70 -26.31
N CYS A 537 16.36 -13.47 -26.50
CA CYS A 537 15.33 -14.50 -26.59
C CYS A 537 14.24 -14.10 -27.59
N LYS A 538 13.49 -15.07 -28.11
CA LYS A 538 12.27 -14.81 -28.88
C LYS A 538 11.04 -15.10 -28.05
N GLY A 539 10.01 -14.29 -28.20
CA GLY A 539 8.70 -14.49 -27.57
C GLY A 539 7.88 -15.59 -28.27
N PRO A 540 6.74 -15.99 -27.66
CA PRO A 540 5.91 -17.09 -28.14
C PRO A 540 5.32 -16.85 -29.55
N ASN A 541 5.15 -15.59 -29.96
CA ASN A 541 4.63 -15.18 -31.27
C ASN A 541 5.73 -14.63 -32.21
N GLY A 542 7.01 -14.75 -31.83
CA GLY A 542 8.14 -14.20 -32.60
C GLY A 542 8.55 -12.78 -32.21
N GLU A 543 8.07 -12.27 -31.07
CA GLU A 543 8.55 -11.03 -30.47
C GLU A 543 10.06 -11.09 -30.21
N GLN A 544 10.76 -9.96 -30.32
CA GLN A 544 12.18 -9.89 -29.95
C GLN A 544 12.26 -9.52 -28.45
N LEU A 545 12.92 -10.33 -27.63
CA LEU A 545 13.01 -10.13 -26.18
C LEU A 545 14.46 -10.07 -25.73
N GLU A 546 14.77 -9.12 -24.86
CA GLU A 546 16.05 -9.03 -24.16
C GLU A 546 15.81 -9.13 -22.65
N PHE A 547 16.78 -9.70 -21.93
CA PHE A 547 16.79 -9.75 -20.48
C PHE A 547 18.18 -9.33 -20.00
N ASN A 548 18.27 -8.22 -19.26
CA ASN A 548 19.52 -7.59 -18.89
C ASN A 548 19.69 -7.27 -17.40
N GLN A 549 20.92 -6.97 -17.03
CA GLN A 549 21.35 -6.41 -15.75
C GLN A 549 22.20 -5.17 -16.01
N VAL A 550 21.96 -4.10 -15.27
CA VAL A 550 22.61 -2.80 -15.47
C VAL A 550 23.32 -2.40 -14.19
N ARG A 551 24.61 -2.70 -14.11
CA ARG A 551 25.45 -2.57 -12.91
C ARG A 551 26.59 -1.58 -13.17
N ARG A 552 27.40 -1.27 -12.15
CA ARG A 552 28.64 -0.47 -12.24
C ARG A 552 28.50 0.80 -13.09
N LYS A 553 29.43 1.05 -14.01
CA LYS A 553 29.49 2.24 -14.88
C LYS A 553 28.25 2.38 -15.77
N ALA A 554 27.70 1.27 -16.27
CA ALA A 554 26.47 1.30 -17.02
C ALA A 554 25.31 1.86 -16.17
N LYS A 555 25.17 1.42 -14.91
CA LYS A 555 24.16 1.95 -13.97
C LYS A 555 24.31 3.45 -13.73
N GLU A 556 25.54 3.91 -13.50
CA GLU A 556 25.85 5.34 -13.33
C GLU A 556 25.42 6.16 -14.55
N ASN A 557 25.70 5.67 -15.76
CA ASN A 557 25.34 6.30 -17.02
C ASN A 557 23.82 6.38 -17.25
N PHE A 558 23.08 5.30 -17.01
CA PHE A 558 21.62 5.29 -17.10
C PHE A 558 20.98 6.20 -16.03
N THR A 559 21.45 6.16 -14.79
CA THR A 559 20.97 7.05 -13.71
C THR A 559 21.28 8.52 -14.02
N ARG A 560 22.44 8.83 -14.61
CA ARG A 560 22.82 10.17 -15.05
C ARG A 560 21.84 10.70 -16.11
N ALA A 561 21.65 9.98 -17.21
CA ALA A 561 20.75 10.41 -18.28
C ALA A 561 19.29 10.52 -17.83
N GLN A 562 18.82 9.59 -16.97
CA GLN A 562 17.50 9.67 -16.33
C GLN A 562 17.34 10.99 -15.55
N ARG A 563 18.35 11.36 -14.76
CA ARG A 563 18.37 12.60 -13.98
C ARG A 563 18.42 13.84 -14.88
N GLU A 564 19.33 13.88 -15.84
CA GLU A 564 19.45 14.99 -16.82
C GLU A 564 18.13 15.24 -17.55
N TYR A 565 17.45 14.18 -18.02
CA TYR A 565 16.17 14.32 -18.70
C TYR A 565 15.09 14.92 -17.78
N ASN A 566 14.99 14.43 -16.54
CA ASN A 566 14.00 14.91 -15.59
C ASN A 566 14.26 16.35 -15.14
N ILE A 567 15.53 16.78 -15.04
CA ILE A 567 15.91 18.16 -14.76
C ILE A 567 15.48 19.09 -15.90
N ASP A 568 15.91 18.78 -17.13
CA ASP A 568 15.71 19.65 -18.30
C ASP A 568 14.23 19.80 -18.68
N ASN A 569 13.40 18.79 -18.37
CA ASN A 569 11.97 18.78 -18.66
C ASN A 569 11.08 19.09 -17.43
N HIS A 570 11.67 19.46 -16.30
CA HIS A 570 10.97 19.78 -15.04
C HIS A 570 10.04 18.67 -14.50
N ASN A 571 10.35 17.41 -14.79
CA ASN A 571 9.54 16.26 -14.38
C ASN A 571 9.73 15.98 -12.88
N GLN A 572 8.63 16.05 -12.11
CA GLN A 572 8.61 15.73 -10.67
C GLN A 572 8.62 14.21 -10.39
N TYR A 573 9.55 13.48 -11.01
CA TYR A 573 9.76 12.04 -10.74
C TYR A 573 10.65 11.83 -9.52
N TRP A 574 10.05 11.87 -8.32
CA TRP A 574 10.78 11.65 -7.06
C TRP A 574 11.01 10.18 -6.68
N GLY A 575 10.78 9.26 -7.63
CA GLY A 575 10.93 7.82 -7.43
C GLY A 575 11.64 7.15 -8.60
N LEU A 576 12.93 6.83 -8.42
CA LEU A 576 13.56 5.53 -8.75
C LEU A 576 15.07 5.51 -8.48
N ASN A 577 15.75 6.68 -8.47
CA ASN A 577 17.15 6.81 -8.02
C ASN A 577 17.35 8.14 -7.27
N GLY A 578 17.78 8.09 -6.01
CA GLY A 578 17.87 9.27 -5.15
C GLY A 578 18.91 10.34 -5.59
N ARG A 579 18.64 11.58 -5.14
CA ARG A 579 19.43 12.83 -5.29
C ARG A 579 19.37 13.56 -6.64
N GLY A 580 19.03 14.86 -6.60
CA GLY A 580 19.17 15.86 -7.69
C GLY A 580 17.96 16.81 -7.78
N PHE A 581 18.16 18.13 -7.81
CA PHE A 581 17.11 19.15 -7.59
C PHE A 581 16.80 20.05 -8.82
N SER A 582 15.74 20.88 -8.69
CA SER A 582 15.13 21.79 -9.68
C SER A 582 15.98 23.05 -10.05
N PRO A 583 15.61 23.84 -11.09
CA PRO A 583 16.41 24.95 -11.63
C PRO A 583 16.57 26.20 -10.73
N ALA A 584 17.61 26.99 -11.02
CA ALA A 584 18.19 28.07 -10.21
C ALA A 584 17.30 29.28 -9.84
N ASN A 585 16.10 29.42 -10.41
CA ASN A 585 15.25 30.61 -10.29
C ASN A 585 13.81 30.34 -9.79
N GLN A 586 13.46 29.10 -9.44
CA GLN A 586 12.11 28.78 -8.95
C GLN A 586 12.03 28.90 -7.41
N GLU A 587 10.91 29.39 -6.86
CA GLU A 587 10.68 29.33 -5.41
C GLU A 587 10.77 27.86 -4.94
N LEU A 588 11.73 27.57 -4.05
CA LEU A 588 11.82 26.25 -3.45
C LEU A 588 10.87 26.18 -2.27
N LYS A 589 9.82 25.36 -2.39
CA LYS A 589 8.83 25.16 -1.35
C LYS A 589 8.77 23.70 -0.93
N ALA A 590 8.97 23.45 0.36
CA ALA A 590 8.78 22.15 0.99
C ALA A 590 7.83 22.28 2.17
N HIS A 591 7.01 21.26 2.40
CA HIS A 591 6.15 21.19 3.57
C HIS A 591 6.00 19.75 4.02
N TYR A 592 5.72 19.58 5.31
CA TYR A 592 5.37 18.31 5.90
C TYR A 592 4.30 18.54 6.98
N SER A 593 3.34 17.65 7.06
CA SER A 593 2.24 17.71 8.02
C SER A 593 2.02 16.34 8.65
N ILE A 594 1.78 16.31 9.96
CA ILE A 594 1.61 15.06 10.71
C ILE A 594 0.66 15.27 11.91
N PRO A 595 -0.24 14.31 12.21
CA PRO A 595 -1.02 14.34 13.44
C PRO A 595 -0.12 14.20 14.68
N VAL A 596 -0.47 14.91 15.75
CA VAL A 596 0.22 14.90 17.04
C VAL A 596 -0.74 14.41 18.13
N ASN A 597 -0.32 13.40 18.89
CA ASN A 597 -1.06 12.77 19.98
C ASN A 597 -0.99 13.59 21.28
N ALA A 598 -1.46 14.83 21.19
CA ALA A 598 -1.59 15.79 22.28
C ALA A 598 -2.70 16.79 21.91
N GLN A 599 -3.16 17.59 22.87
CA GLN A 599 -4.16 18.64 22.60
C GLN A 599 -3.57 19.78 21.75
N ALA A 600 -4.40 20.45 20.95
CA ALA A 600 -3.96 21.51 20.03
C ALA A 600 -3.29 22.69 20.75
N GLU A 601 -3.70 22.95 21.99
CA GLU A 601 -3.13 23.92 22.92
C GLU A 601 -1.71 23.52 23.30
N SER A 602 -1.45 22.24 23.60
CA SER A 602 -0.12 21.72 23.94
C SER A 602 0.86 21.82 22.77
N VAL A 603 0.41 21.56 21.54
CA VAL A 603 1.24 21.79 20.33
C VAL A 603 1.56 23.28 20.20
N TRP A 604 0.58 24.15 20.41
CA TRP A 604 0.73 25.60 20.29
C TRP A 604 1.66 26.19 21.37
N GLU A 605 1.54 25.74 22.62
CA GLU A 605 2.45 26.12 23.72
C GLU A 605 3.91 25.81 23.40
N ILE A 606 4.22 24.64 22.81
CA ILE A 606 5.58 24.30 22.38
C ILE A 606 6.09 25.23 21.28
N LEU A 607 5.24 25.59 20.31
CA LEU A 607 5.64 26.50 19.24
C LEU A 607 5.89 27.93 19.74
N LEU A 608 5.16 28.38 20.76
CA LEU A 608 5.42 29.66 21.45
C LEU A 608 6.68 29.58 22.33
N ASP A 609 6.88 28.52 23.10
CA ASP A 609 8.08 28.33 23.93
C ASP A 609 9.36 28.24 23.07
N LYS A 610 9.26 27.72 21.84
CA LYS A 610 10.34 27.74 20.83
C LYS A 610 10.71 29.16 20.35
N ILE A 611 9.84 30.16 20.47
CA ILE A 611 10.18 31.56 20.17
C ILE A 611 11.09 32.15 21.26
N GLU A 612 10.78 31.91 22.53
CA GLU A 612 11.59 32.46 23.64
C GLU A 612 12.81 31.57 23.94
N ASN A 613 12.69 30.25 23.81
CA ASN A 613 13.69 29.22 24.18
C ASN A 613 14.07 28.27 23.02
N PRO A 614 14.50 28.75 21.84
CA PRO A 614 14.73 27.90 20.65
C PRO A 614 15.77 26.80 20.84
N GLY A 615 16.74 26.97 21.75
CA GLY A 615 17.77 25.97 22.03
C GLY A 615 17.24 24.62 22.52
N ASN A 616 16.01 24.57 23.05
CA ASN A 616 15.36 23.34 23.50
C ASN A 616 14.67 22.57 22.35
N TYR A 617 14.50 23.20 21.17
CA TYR A 617 13.61 22.73 20.09
C TYR A 617 14.23 22.77 18.70
N MET A 618 15.44 23.34 18.55
CA MET A 618 16.18 23.35 17.30
C MET A 618 17.12 22.14 17.23
N PRO A 619 17.19 21.41 16.08
CA PRO A 619 18.06 20.24 15.94
C PRO A 619 19.56 20.58 15.85
N SER A 620 19.91 21.87 15.79
CA SER A 620 21.29 22.35 15.89
C SER A 620 21.46 23.18 17.17
N PRO A 621 22.57 23.02 17.92
CA PRO A 621 22.84 23.81 19.11
C PRO A 621 22.77 25.31 18.84
N VAL A 622 21.99 26.01 19.65
CA VAL A 622 21.92 27.48 19.67
C VAL A 622 23.00 27.99 20.62
N GLU A 623 23.95 28.76 20.10
CA GLU A 623 25.04 29.37 20.88
C GLU A 623 24.52 30.55 21.70
N TYR A 624 23.69 31.41 21.08
CA TYR A 624 22.96 32.47 21.76
C TYR A 624 21.73 32.93 20.97
N THR A 625 20.80 33.56 21.69
CA THR A 625 19.70 34.35 21.14
C THR A 625 19.79 35.79 21.64
N ARG A 626 19.27 36.74 20.86
CA ARG A 626 19.10 38.13 21.26
C ARG A 626 17.85 38.72 20.63
N THR A 627 16.84 39.04 21.43
CA THR A 627 15.73 39.88 20.98
C THR A 627 16.26 41.28 20.67
N LEU A 628 15.96 41.79 19.48
CA LEU A 628 16.36 43.13 19.04
C LEU A 628 15.21 44.13 19.24
N GLU A 629 13.98 43.71 18.94
CA GLU A 629 12.76 44.52 19.09
C GLU A 629 11.55 43.60 19.35
N LYS A 630 10.57 44.05 20.15
CA LYS A 630 9.28 43.35 20.33
C LYS A 630 8.15 44.20 19.74
N TYR A 631 7.21 43.55 19.06
CA TYR A 631 6.03 44.14 18.44
C TYR A 631 4.76 43.54 19.05
N THR A 632 3.59 44.07 18.70
CA THR A 632 2.30 43.54 19.18
C THR A 632 1.93 42.17 18.60
N ASP A 633 2.54 41.81 17.47
CA ASP A 633 2.31 40.58 16.68
C ASP A 633 3.54 39.65 16.68
N GLY A 634 4.51 39.84 17.58
CA GLY A 634 5.71 39.01 17.67
C GLY A 634 6.99 39.79 17.97
N MET A 635 8.11 39.43 17.34
CA MET A 635 9.42 40.04 17.62
C MET A 635 10.39 39.99 16.45
N LEU A 636 11.42 40.82 16.50
CA LEU A 636 12.65 40.67 15.72
C LEU A 636 13.74 40.12 16.63
N ARG A 637 14.32 38.96 16.28
CA ARG A 637 15.44 38.36 17.04
C ARG A 637 16.63 38.01 16.15
N GLU A 638 17.80 37.94 16.78
CA GLU A 638 19.05 37.44 16.24
C GLU A 638 19.36 36.09 16.90
N VAL A 639 19.65 35.06 16.11
CA VAL A 639 19.97 33.70 16.58
C VAL A 639 21.28 33.23 15.97
N LYS A 640 22.18 32.76 16.83
CA LYS A 640 23.45 32.16 16.43
C LYS A 640 23.40 30.66 16.70
N THR A 641 23.66 29.87 15.66
CA THR A 641 23.98 28.44 15.75
C THR A 641 25.41 28.20 15.28
N SER A 642 25.91 26.99 15.48
CA SER A 642 27.21 26.54 14.95
C SER A 642 27.33 26.66 13.41
N GLN A 643 26.20 26.71 12.70
CA GLN A 643 26.16 26.77 11.23
C GLN A 643 25.90 28.18 10.68
N MET A 644 25.12 29.02 11.36
CA MET A 644 24.68 30.32 10.84
C MET A 644 24.42 31.37 11.92
N LEU A 645 24.48 32.63 11.53
CA LEU A 645 23.94 33.76 12.29
C LEU A 645 22.81 34.36 11.46
N VAL A 646 21.59 34.30 11.97
CA VAL A 646 20.40 34.80 11.27
C VAL A 646 19.69 35.86 12.09
N ARG A 647 19.06 36.81 11.40
CA ARG A 647 18.04 37.69 11.99
C ARG A 647 16.70 37.31 11.38
N GLU A 648 15.70 37.17 12.22
CA GLU A 648 14.38 36.72 11.81
C GLU A 648 13.29 37.59 12.42
N ARG A 649 12.35 38.02 11.58
CA ARG A 649 11.10 38.62 12.01
C ARG A 649 10.10 37.49 12.24
N ILE A 650 9.72 37.34 13.49
CA ILE A 650 8.74 36.34 13.94
C ILE A 650 7.40 37.04 14.04
N THR A 651 6.41 36.54 13.33
CA THR A 651 5.02 37.02 13.35
C THR A 651 4.11 35.89 13.83
N ILE A 652 3.31 36.17 14.85
CA ILE A 652 2.42 35.22 15.52
C ILE A 652 0.98 35.58 15.16
N ASP A 653 0.30 34.68 14.47
CA ASP A 653 -1.13 34.72 14.22
C ASP A 653 -1.81 33.66 15.11
N GLU A 654 -2.24 34.08 16.30
CA GLU A 654 -2.96 33.21 17.24
C GLU A 654 -4.30 32.73 16.68
N SER A 655 -4.95 33.52 15.81
CA SER A 655 -6.28 33.19 15.26
C SER A 655 -6.24 31.99 14.31
N ASN A 656 -5.15 31.86 13.56
CA ASN A 656 -4.89 30.73 12.65
C ASN A 656 -3.87 29.73 13.21
N ARG A 657 -3.48 29.86 14.49
CA ARG A 657 -2.40 29.11 15.16
C ARG A 657 -1.17 28.93 14.28
N MET A 658 -0.68 30.04 13.72
CA MET A 658 0.40 30.08 12.75
C MET A 658 1.51 31.02 13.21
N ILE A 659 2.77 30.58 13.08
CA ILE A 659 3.96 31.37 13.35
C ILE A 659 4.81 31.42 12.09
N THR A 660 5.08 32.62 11.60
CA THR A 660 5.94 32.86 10.43
C THR A 660 7.28 33.43 10.90
N TYR A 661 8.37 32.89 10.36
CA TYR A 661 9.75 33.32 10.61
C TYR A 661 10.33 33.80 9.27
N ASP A 662 10.27 35.10 9.01
CA ASP A 662 10.89 35.73 7.85
C ASP A 662 12.37 36.00 8.14
N ILE A 663 13.27 35.29 7.44
CA ILE A 663 14.71 35.47 7.59
C ILE A 663 15.14 36.71 6.79
N LEU A 664 15.88 37.61 7.44
CA LEU A 664 16.18 38.95 6.94
C LEU A 664 17.67 39.13 6.61
N ASN A 665 17.95 40.21 5.86
CA ASN A 665 19.29 40.66 5.40
C ASN A 665 19.90 39.85 4.25
N TYR A 666 19.09 39.08 3.54
CA TYR A 666 19.46 38.46 2.27
C TYR A 666 18.83 39.26 1.12
N PRO A 667 19.59 40.09 0.38
CA PRO A 667 19.03 40.98 -0.65
C PRO A 667 18.64 40.24 -1.94
N MET A 668 19.15 39.03 -2.14
CA MET A 668 18.97 38.24 -3.37
C MET A 668 17.92 37.14 -3.23
N PHE A 669 17.53 36.75 -2.02
CA PHE A 669 16.56 35.68 -1.76
C PHE A 669 15.90 35.87 -0.39
N GLN A 670 14.66 35.39 -0.22
CA GLN A 670 13.89 35.49 1.01
C GLN A 670 13.59 34.08 1.55
N PRO A 671 14.30 33.60 2.58
CA PRO A 671 13.95 32.38 3.29
C PRO A 671 12.82 32.67 4.29
N ARG A 672 11.82 31.78 4.35
CA ARG A 672 10.69 31.83 5.28
C ARG A 672 10.39 30.44 5.83
N PHE A 673 10.32 30.32 7.15
CA PHE A 673 9.73 29.15 7.81
C PHE A 673 8.34 29.48 8.34
N ILE A 674 7.43 28.50 8.30
CA ILE A 674 6.09 28.60 8.89
C ILE A 674 5.87 27.37 9.76
N ASN A 675 5.37 27.54 10.97
CA ASN A 675 4.89 26.46 11.83
C ASN A 675 3.41 26.74 12.13
N GLN A 676 2.53 25.79 11.85
CA GLN A 676 1.09 25.94 12.03
C GLN A 676 0.48 24.70 12.72
N VAL A 677 -0.50 24.93 13.60
CA VAL A 677 -1.32 23.88 14.19
C VAL A 677 -2.71 23.92 13.56
N ILE A 678 -3.02 22.92 12.74
CA ILE A 678 -4.36 22.77 12.14
C ILE A 678 -5.12 21.74 12.96
N GLN A 679 -6.19 22.14 13.63
CA GLN A 679 -7.17 21.19 14.17
C GLN A 679 -8.08 20.74 13.03
N PRO A 680 -8.09 19.45 12.64
CA PRO A 680 -9.01 18.97 11.60
C PRO A 680 -10.43 18.95 12.18
N ASN A 681 -11.26 19.93 11.81
CA ASN A 681 -12.63 20.03 12.31
C ASN A 681 -13.56 19.00 11.62
N GLU A 682 -13.36 17.71 11.89
CA GLU A 682 -14.39 16.69 11.77
C GLU A 682 -15.27 16.75 13.04
N PRO A 683 -16.55 17.14 12.94
CA PRO A 683 -17.32 17.65 14.08
C PRO A 683 -17.91 16.56 14.99
N GLY A 684 -17.05 15.75 15.62
CA GLY A 684 -17.47 14.70 16.57
C GLY A 684 -16.52 13.52 16.74
N LYS A 685 -15.49 13.38 15.90
CA LYS A 685 -14.29 12.61 16.25
C LYS A 685 -13.29 13.50 16.98
N PRO A 686 -12.62 12.98 18.03
CA PRO A 686 -11.38 13.58 18.50
C PRO A 686 -10.30 13.37 17.43
N SER A 687 -10.11 14.38 16.57
CA SER A 687 -9.00 14.43 15.63
C SER A 687 -7.74 14.89 16.35
N SER A 688 -6.63 14.19 16.17
CA SER A 688 -5.32 14.68 16.61
C SER A 688 -4.99 15.98 15.85
N PRO A 689 -4.55 17.06 16.51
CA PRO A 689 -4.08 18.27 15.83
C PRO A 689 -2.95 17.93 14.87
N MET A 690 -2.98 18.51 13.67
CA MET A 690 -1.89 18.40 12.71
C MET A 690 -0.87 19.51 12.96
N LEU A 691 0.37 19.13 13.22
CA LEU A 691 1.51 20.03 13.13
C LEU A 691 1.94 20.10 11.67
N VAL A 692 1.96 21.31 11.12
CA VAL A 692 2.38 21.62 9.76
C VAL A 692 3.62 22.50 9.80
N ASN A 693 4.70 22.07 9.16
CA ASN A 693 5.85 22.92 8.91
C ASN A 693 6.02 23.17 7.41
N VAL A 694 6.28 24.42 7.05
CA VAL A 694 6.56 24.85 5.68
C VAL A 694 7.89 25.58 5.66
N PHE A 695 8.69 25.35 4.63
CA PHE A 695 9.79 26.20 4.25
C PHE A 695 9.57 26.73 2.83
N GLN A 696 9.83 28.02 2.63
CA GLN A 696 9.82 28.69 1.34
C GLN A 696 11.14 29.45 1.18
N LEU A 697 11.77 29.32 0.02
CA LEU A 697 12.94 30.11 -0.38
C LEU A 697 12.63 30.78 -1.71
N THR A 698 12.27 32.05 -1.65
CA THR A 698 11.91 32.84 -2.83
C THR A 698 13.14 33.57 -3.36
N PRO A 699 13.67 33.25 -4.56
CA PRO A 699 14.68 34.09 -5.19
C PRO A 699 14.10 35.46 -5.56
N LEU A 700 14.87 36.52 -5.32
CA LEU A 700 14.51 37.92 -5.61
C LEU A 700 15.25 38.48 -6.84
N ALA A 701 16.23 37.74 -7.37
CA ALA A 701 17.01 38.05 -8.56
C ALA A 701 17.57 36.77 -9.20
N ASP A 702 18.00 36.86 -10.47
CA ASP A 702 18.53 35.73 -11.22
C ASP A 702 19.81 35.16 -10.59
N GLY A 703 19.91 33.82 -10.55
CA GLY A 703 21.06 33.10 -9.97
C GLY A 703 21.15 33.19 -8.44
N ALA A 704 20.15 33.76 -7.76
CA ALA A 704 20.18 33.93 -6.31
C ALA A 704 20.33 32.62 -5.52
N LEU A 705 19.78 31.52 -6.03
CA LEU A 705 19.87 30.20 -5.39
C LEU A 705 21.23 29.51 -5.60
N GLU A 706 22.06 30.02 -6.51
CA GLU A 706 23.43 29.53 -6.74
C GLU A 706 24.46 30.16 -5.79
N LEU A 707 24.11 31.29 -5.16
CA LEU A 707 24.98 31.98 -4.22
C LEU A 707 25.39 31.07 -3.06
N PRO A 708 26.66 31.08 -2.61
CA PRO A 708 27.11 30.27 -1.47
C PRO A 708 26.30 30.50 -0.19
N GLU A 709 25.78 31.72 0.00
CA GLU A 709 24.91 32.11 1.12
C GLU A 709 23.49 31.51 1.03
N ALA A 710 23.03 31.16 -0.17
CA ALA A 710 21.74 30.50 -0.39
C ALA A 710 21.82 28.98 -0.19
N GLN A 711 22.98 28.35 -0.40
CA GLN A 711 23.14 26.89 -0.34
C GLN A 711 22.65 26.24 0.96
N PRO A 712 22.87 26.80 2.17
CA PRO A 712 22.29 26.25 3.41
C PRO A 712 20.77 26.24 3.41
N PHE A 713 20.14 27.25 2.80
CA PHE A 713 18.68 27.38 2.67
C PHE A 713 18.13 26.46 1.57
N VAL A 714 18.83 26.33 0.44
CA VAL A 714 18.51 25.32 -0.60
C VAL A 714 18.57 23.90 -0.01
N HIS A 715 19.55 23.63 0.85
CA HIS A 715 19.65 22.36 1.56
C HIS A 715 18.50 22.15 2.55
N ALA A 716 18.11 23.20 3.30
CA ALA A 716 16.95 23.17 4.18
C ALA A 716 15.61 22.99 3.44
N ALA A 717 15.54 23.31 2.14
CA ALA A 717 14.37 23.07 1.29
C ALA A 717 14.18 21.61 0.86
N ASN A 718 15.09 20.68 1.17
CA ASN A 718 14.87 19.26 0.90
C ASN A 718 13.78 18.71 1.86
N PRO A 719 12.69 18.10 1.34
CA PRO A 719 11.58 17.57 2.14
C PRO A 719 11.98 16.69 3.32
N GLU A 720 13.04 15.88 3.20
CA GLU A 720 13.52 15.03 4.31
C GLU A 720 13.92 15.83 5.56
N TYR A 721 14.45 17.05 5.42
CA TYR A 721 14.81 17.89 6.56
C TYR A 721 13.58 18.54 7.20
N ILE A 722 12.57 18.90 6.39
CA ILE A 722 11.31 19.42 6.89
C ILE A 722 10.53 18.32 7.61
N GLU A 723 10.50 17.10 7.08
CA GLU A 723 9.98 15.90 7.76
C GLU A 723 10.69 15.67 9.10
N LYS A 724 12.02 15.56 9.12
CA LYS A 724 12.82 15.34 10.35
C LYS A 724 12.59 16.45 11.39
N ALA A 725 12.52 17.71 10.98
CA ALA A 725 12.25 18.83 11.88
C ALA A 725 10.81 18.80 12.45
N THR A 726 9.84 18.31 11.67
CA THR A 726 8.44 18.16 12.11
C THR A 726 8.28 17.00 13.08
N LEU A 727 8.89 15.85 12.77
CA LEU A 727 8.95 14.69 13.65
C LEU A 727 9.63 15.01 14.98
N HIS A 728 10.70 15.81 14.97
CA HIS A 728 11.37 16.26 16.20
C HIS A 728 10.43 17.05 17.13
N ILE A 729 9.68 18.02 16.60
CA ILE A 729 8.73 18.81 17.39
C ILE A 729 7.56 17.94 17.87
N LYS A 730 6.98 17.10 17.00
CA LYS A 730 5.94 16.11 17.38
C LYS A 730 6.39 15.27 18.58
N ASN A 731 7.58 14.69 18.53
CA ASN A 731 8.11 13.85 19.60
C ASN A 731 8.27 14.63 20.92
N ILE A 732 8.72 15.89 20.88
CA ILE A 732 8.83 16.71 22.10
C ILE A 732 7.44 17.05 22.67
N VAL A 733 6.46 17.38 21.83
CA VAL A 733 5.09 17.64 22.28
C VAL A 733 4.50 16.41 22.97
N GLU A 734 4.58 15.23 22.33
CA GLU A 734 4.01 13.98 22.83
C GLU A 734 4.72 13.46 24.10
N GLN A 735 6.01 13.74 24.26
CA GLN A 735 6.75 13.43 25.48
C GLN A 735 6.41 14.37 26.64
N LYS A 736 6.16 15.66 26.36
CA LYS A 736 5.86 16.68 27.39
C LYS A 736 4.37 16.71 27.78
N TYR A 737 3.47 16.39 26.87
CA TYR A 737 2.02 16.43 27.05
C TYR A 737 1.31 15.17 26.48
N PRO A 738 1.57 13.97 27.02
CA PRO A 738 0.84 12.77 26.62
C PRO A 738 -0.63 12.83 27.07
N GLU A 739 -1.57 12.34 26.26
CA GLU A 739 -3.00 12.31 26.62
C GLU A 739 -3.34 11.41 27.83
N ASN A 740 -2.43 10.56 28.30
CA ASN A 740 -2.65 9.65 29.42
C ASN A 740 -1.49 9.70 30.45
N PRO A 741 -1.61 10.36 31.62
CA PRO A 741 -0.46 10.78 32.44
C PRO A 741 0.25 9.71 33.31
N MET A 742 0.02 8.40 33.12
CA MET A 742 0.46 7.37 34.08
C MET A 742 1.78 6.62 33.76
N SER A 743 2.50 7.00 32.70
CA SER A 743 3.67 6.27 32.18
C SER A 743 5.04 6.95 32.40
N GLN A 744 5.28 7.52 33.59
CA GLN A 744 6.64 7.95 33.98
C GLN A 744 7.17 7.19 35.21
N ILE A 745 7.83 6.06 34.93
CA ILE A 745 8.96 5.58 35.73
C ILE A 745 10.15 5.47 34.78
N THR A 746 11.30 6.00 35.20
CA THR A 746 12.48 6.22 34.35
C THR A 746 13.19 4.93 33.95
N THR A 747 13.21 4.62 32.65
CA THR A 747 14.28 3.84 31.98
C THR A 747 14.52 4.41 30.57
N ASN A 748 15.77 4.40 30.12
CA ASN A 748 16.18 4.99 28.84
C ASN A 748 15.60 4.20 27.65
N ASN A 749 14.97 4.89 26.69
CA ASN A 749 14.41 4.26 25.49
C ASN A 749 15.50 3.98 24.42
N PRO A 750 15.51 2.79 23.77
CA PRO A 750 16.39 2.51 22.63
C PRO A 750 16.08 3.37 21.41
N THR A 751 17.11 3.72 20.63
CA THR A 751 16.97 4.40 19.34
C THR A 751 16.87 3.38 18.20
N THR A 752 15.99 3.60 17.22
CA THR A 752 15.74 2.62 16.15
C THR A 752 16.78 2.63 15.01
N GLU A 753 17.49 3.74 14.78
CA GLU A 753 18.54 3.82 13.74
C GLU A 753 19.77 4.63 14.19
N GLY A 754 20.72 3.97 14.87
CA GLY A 754 22.04 4.53 15.15
C GLY A 754 23.14 3.98 14.24
N ARG A 755 24.40 4.25 14.61
CA ARG A 755 25.59 3.87 13.82
C ARG A 755 25.87 2.37 13.92
N LEU A 756 25.61 1.77 15.07
CA LEU A 756 25.87 0.35 15.30
C LEU A 756 24.88 -0.52 14.51
N CYS A 757 23.61 -0.12 14.41
CA CYS A 757 22.62 -0.74 13.51
C CYS A 757 23.10 -0.81 12.05
N GLN A 758 23.82 0.21 11.56
CA GLN A 758 24.41 0.17 10.21
C GLN A 758 25.55 -0.85 10.11
N ILE A 759 26.40 -0.96 11.14
CA ILE A 759 27.49 -1.94 11.18
C ILE A 759 26.93 -3.38 11.25
N VAL A 760 25.87 -3.61 12.03
CA VAL A 760 25.17 -4.90 12.10
C VAL A 760 24.63 -5.32 10.73
N ARG A 761 23.98 -4.42 9.98
CA ARG A 761 23.53 -4.71 8.60
C ARG A 761 24.68 -5.11 7.67
N GLN A 762 25.83 -4.44 7.77
CA GLN A 762 27.04 -4.80 6.98
C GLN A 762 27.65 -6.14 7.43
N MET A 763 27.61 -6.45 8.72
CA MET A 763 28.05 -7.74 9.27
C MET A 763 27.16 -8.89 8.76
N PHE A 764 25.83 -8.73 8.77
CA PHE A 764 24.93 -9.73 8.20
C PHE A 764 25.16 -9.95 6.71
N LEU A 765 25.27 -8.88 5.90
CA LEU A 765 25.64 -8.99 4.47
C LEU A 765 26.97 -9.76 4.25
N ALA A 766 27.95 -9.59 5.14
CA ALA A 766 29.19 -10.36 5.08
C ALA A 766 28.98 -11.85 5.43
N GLY A 767 28.06 -12.18 6.35
CA GLY A 767 27.64 -13.55 6.64
C GLY A 767 26.88 -14.21 5.49
N GLU A 768 25.95 -13.48 4.87
CA GLU A 768 25.16 -13.91 3.70
C GLU A 768 26.01 -14.21 2.47
N SER A 769 27.17 -13.56 2.35
CA SER A 769 28.17 -13.88 1.31
C SER A 769 28.80 -15.27 1.47
N MET A 770 28.48 -16.01 2.54
CA MET A 770 29.05 -17.30 2.94
C MET A 770 30.59 -17.28 3.10
N ASN A 771 31.19 -16.09 3.14
CA ASN A 771 32.62 -15.89 3.26
C ASN A 771 32.98 -15.53 4.71
N VAL A 772 33.22 -16.57 5.52
CA VAL A 772 33.57 -16.42 6.94
C VAL A 772 34.81 -15.54 7.16
N ASN A 773 35.76 -15.48 6.22
CA ASN A 773 36.93 -14.60 6.31
C ASN A 773 36.58 -13.10 6.16
N ASN A 774 35.45 -12.76 5.54
CA ASN A 774 34.92 -11.40 5.55
C ASN A 774 34.07 -11.14 6.81
N PHE A 775 33.24 -12.10 7.21
CA PHE A 775 32.39 -11.99 8.41
C PHE A 775 33.19 -11.69 9.68
N VAL A 776 34.32 -12.38 9.91
CA VAL A 776 35.12 -12.19 11.14
C VAL A 776 35.83 -10.82 11.24
N LYS A 777 35.89 -10.03 10.15
CA LYS A 777 36.54 -8.70 10.18
C LYS A 777 35.83 -7.69 11.09
N PHE A 778 34.52 -7.90 11.30
CA PHE A 778 33.67 -7.08 12.16
C PHE A 778 33.92 -7.29 13.66
N TYR A 779 34.64 -8.34 14.05
CA TYR A 779 34.85 -8.71 15.45
C TYR A 779 36.17 -8.15 16.01
N THR A 780 36.24 -8.01 17.33
CA THR A 780 37.49 -7.80 18.07
C THR A 780 38.30 -9.10 18.14
N GLU A 781 39.60 -9.01 18.46
CA GLU A 781 40.47 -10.20 18.59
C GLU A 781 40.03 -11.10 19.77
N ASP A 782 39.43 -10.50 20.79
CA ASP A 782 38.93 -11.09 22.03
C ASP A 782 37.41 -11.34 22.03
N ALA A 783 36.76 -11.36 20.86
CA ALA A 783 35.29 -11.42 20.77
C ALA A 783 34.66 -12.76 21.22
N HIS A 784 33.43 -12.70 21.70
CA HIS A 784 32.60 -13.87 22.03
C HIS A 784 31.48 -14.05 21.00
N TYR A 785 31.43 -15.18 20.32
CA TYR A 785 30.33 -15.53 19.43
C TYR A 785 29.62 -16.77 19.95
N GLN A 786 28.32 -16.67 20.19
CA GLN A 786 27.51 -17.79 20.66
C GLN A 786 26.26 -17.93 19.80
N PHE A 787 26.25 -18.98 18.97
CA PHE A 787 25.05 -19.39 18.26
C PHE A 787 24.22 -20.31 19.16
N SER A 788 23.03 -19.89 19.59
CA SER A 788 22.13 -20.69 20.43
C SER A 788 22.89 -21.32 21.63
N ASN A 789 22.68 -22.61 21.91
CA ASN A 789 23.38 -23.36 22.95
C ASN A 789 24.72 -24.00 22.50
N PHE A 790 25.26 -23.66 21.33
CA PHE A 790 26.59 -24.15 20.93
C PHE A 790 27.70 -23.55 21.80
N PRO A 791 28.86 -24.22 21.95
CA PRO A 791 30.01 -23.68 22.68
C PRO A 791 30.43 -22.31 22.15
N VAL A 792 30.74 -21.38 23.06
CA VAL A 792 31.21 -20.03 22.70
C VAL A 792 32.47 -20.14 21.85
N ALA A 793 32.44 -19.53 20.67
CA ALA A 793 33.57 -19.36 19.79
C ALA A 793 34.32 -18.07 20.16
N TYR A 794 35.61 -18.19 20.46
CA TYR A 794 36.44 -17.08 20.91
C TYR A 794 37.29 -16.53 19.76
N GLY A 795 37.13 -15.25 19.46
CA GLY A 795 37.85 -14.50 18.44
C GLY A 795 37.64 -14.98 17.00
N PRO A 796 38.25 -14.29 16.02
CA PRO A 796 38.10 -14.59 14.60
C PRO A 796 38.38 -16.04 14.19
N GLU A 797 39.41 -16.68 14.74
CA GLU A 797 39.74 -18.07 14.39
C GLU A 797 38.77 -19.08 15.02
N GLY A 798 38.26 -18.81 16.22
CA GLY A 798 37.21 -19.64 16.84
C GLY A 798 35.91 -19.61 16.02
N ILE A 799 35.51 -18.42 15.55
CA ILE A 799 34.30 -18.24 14.73
C ILE A 799 34.42 -19.00 13.41
N LYS A 800 35.58 -18.96 12.75
CA LYS A 800 35.85 -19.77 11.54
C LYS A 800 35.70 -21.27 11.82
N GLY A 801 36.30 -21.75 12.92
CA GLY A 801 36.23 -23.16 13.31
C GLY A 801 34.81 -23.64 13.57
N ALA A 802 34.01 -22.85 14.30
CA ALA A 802 32.61 -23.16 14.59
C ALA A 802 31.70 -23.14 13.34
N SER A 803 32.10 -22.42 12.28
CA SER A 803 31.31 -22.27 11.05
C SER A 803 31.43 -23.45 10.08
N VAL A 804 32.35 -24.41 10.28
CA VAL A 804 32.65 -25.45 9.29
C VAL A 804 31.44 -26.36 8.98
N ASP A 805 30.79 -26.93 9.99
CA ASP A 805 29.66 -27.84 9.78
C ASP A 805 28.40 -27.12 9.27
N PHE A 806 28.26 -25.84 9.63
CA PHE A 806 27.26 -24.95 9.06
C PHE A 806 27.48 -24.76 7.55
N LEU A 807 28.68 -24.37 7.12
CA LEU A 807 29.03 -24.18 5.71
C LEU A 807 28.98 -25.49 4.89
N ASN A 808 29.23 -26.65 5.53
CA ASN A 808 29.07 -27.96 4.91
C ASN A 808 27.60 -28.38 4.69
N THR A 809 26.65 -27.78 5.42
CA THR A 809 25.22 -28.14 5.35
C THR A 809 24.38 -27.07 4.62
N VAL A 810 24.68 -25.81 4.88
CA VAL A 810 24.00 -24.61 4.37
C VAL A 810 24.78 -24.04 3.18
N ALA A 811 24.09 -23.89 2.05
CA ALA A 811 24.59 -23.28 0.83
C ALA A 811 24.41 -21.75 0.83
N LYS A 812 23.34 -21.21 1.43
CA LYS A 812 23.08 -19.77 1.57
C LYS A 812 22.32 -19.45 2.86
N VAL A 813 22.53 -18.24 3.39
CA VAL A 813 21.73 -17.64 4.48
C VAL A 813 21.30 -16.22 4.09
N TYR A 814 20.14 -15.76 4.58
CA TYR A 814 19.61 -14.40 4.40
C TYR A 814 18.86 -13.93 5.65
N HIS A 815 19.08 -12.70 6.10
CA HIS A 815 18.46 -12.13 7.32
C HIS A 815 17.39 -11.08 6.95
N HIS A 816 16.13 -11.37 7.23
CA HIS A 816 15.00 -10.45 7.04
C HIS A 816 14.73 -9.69 8.33
N ILE A 817 15.47 -8.60 8.55
CA ILE A 817 15.34 -7.74 9.74
C ILE A 817 13.92 -7.17 9.82
N THR A 818 13.18 -7.55 10.86
CA THR A 818 11.83 -7.04 11.16
C THR A 818 11.91 -5.76 11.98
N LYS A 819 12.73 -5.77 13.05
CA LYS A 819 13.01 -4.59 13.89
C LYS A 819 14.44 -4.66 14.42
N MET A 820 15.02 -3.49 14.65
CA MET A 820 16.36 -3.36 15.23
C MET A 820 16.39 -2.15 16.16
N TRP A 821 17.10 -2.28 17.28
CA TRP A 821 17.17 -1.27 18.33
C TRP A 821 18.62 -1.10 18.79
N GLU A 822 19.10 0.14 18.85
CA GLU A 822 20.41 0.52 19.38
C GLU A 822 20.25 1.09 20.79
N TYR A 823 21.04 0.59 21.73
CA TYR A 823 21.04 1.00 23.13
C TYR A 823 22.48 1.03 23.65
N GLY A 824 23.08 2.23 23.69
CA GLY A 824 24.47 2.41 24.12
C GLY A 824 25.46 1.75 23.17
N ASP A 825 26.15 0.72 23.64
CA ASP A 825 27.06 -0.12 22.85
C ASP A 825 26.39 -1.40 22.32
N THR A 826 25.10 -1.61 22.59
CA THR A 826 24.39 -2.86 22.31
C THR A 826 23.33 -2.66 21.23
N VAL A 827 23.23 -3.59 20.28
CA VAL A 827 22.16 -3.68 19.29
C VAL A 827 21.35 -4.95 19.52
N ILE A 828 20.02 -4.83 19.50
CA ILE A 828 19.06 -5.94 19.53
C ILE A 828 18.41 -6.03 18.15
N CYS A 829 18.28 -7.22 17.58
CA CYS A 829 17.69 -7.41 16.25
C CYS A 829 16.67 -8.55 16.24
N GLU A 830 15.41 -8.23 15.94
CA GLU A 830 14.31 -9.17 15.68
C GLU A 830 14.22 -9.41 14.16
N MET A 831 14.29 -10.67 13.71
CA MET A 831 14.35 -11.00 12.28
C MET A 831 13.84 -12.41 11.96
N GLU A 832 13.51 -12.65 10.69
CA GLU A 832 13.35 -14.00 10.14
C GLU A 832 14.60 -14.35 9.31
N VAL A 833 15.27 -15.46 9.59
CA VAL A 833 16.46 -15.91 8.85
C VAL A 833 16.09 -17.07 7.93
N THR A 834 16.39 -16.91 6.64
CA THR A 834 16.23 -17.97 5.62
C THR A 834 17.54 -18.72 5.43
N TYR A 835 17.52 -20.04 5.65
CA TYR A 835 18.62 -20.95 5.33
C TYR A 835 18.28 -21.80 4.11
N ILE A 836 19.22 -21.96 3.19
CA ILE A 836 19.14 -22.86 2.05
C ILE A 836 20.24 -23.90 2.19
N ARG A 837 19.90 -25.19 2.22
CA ARG A 837 20.86 -26.30 2.27
C ARG A 837 21.49 -26.59 0.90
N HIS A 838 22.61 -27.30 0.89
CA HIS A 838 23.20 -27.88 -0.33
C HIS A 838 22.30 -28.91 -1.03
N ASP A 839 21.32 -29.50 -0.32
CA ASP A 839 20.28 -30.37 -0.90
C ASP A 839 19.08 -29.58 -1.48
N GLY A 840 19.14 -28.24 -1.48
CA GLY A 840 18.11 -27.35 -2.02
C GLY A 840 16.92 -27.07 -1.10
N LYS A 841 16.84 -27.69 0.09
CA LYS A 841 15.77 -27.38 1.05
C LYS A 841 15.94 -25.98 1.64
N VAL A 842 14.83 -25.26 1.75
CA VAL A 842 14.75 -23.90 2.30
C VAL A 842 13.98 -23.93 3.62
N PHE A 843 14.53 -23.26 4.63
CA PHE A 843 13.93 -23.11 5.95
C PHE A 843 13.91 -21.64 6.31
N ARG A 844 12.83 -21.18 6.94
CA ARG A 844 12.75 -19.82 7.49
C ARG A 844 12.45 -19.92 8.97
N LEU A 845 13.25 -19.24 9.78
CA LEU A 845 13.25 -19.38 11.23
C LEU A 845 13.28 -18.00 11.90
N PRO A 846 12.42 -17.74 12.90
CA PRO A 846 12.52 -16.52 13.68
C PRO A 846 13.84 -16.52 14.49
N CYS A 847 14.43 -15.34 14.61
CA CYS A 847 15.69 -15.09 15.29
C CYS A 847 15.58 -13.80 16.12
N CYS A 848 16.21 -13.80 17.27
CA CYS A 848 16.57 -12.56 17.96
C CYS A 848 18.08 -12.57 18.21
N ASP A 849 18.77 -11.47 17.93
CA ASP A 849 20.20 -11.34 18.21
C ASP A 849 20.44 -10.22 19.22
N THR A 850 21.42 -10.42 20.11
CA THR A 850 21.99 -9.36 20.94
C THR A 850 23.48 -9.19 20.63
N ILE A 851 23.90 -7.96 20.32
CA ILE A 851 25.20 -7.65 19.73
C ILE A 851 25.83 -6.50 20.51
N VAL A 852 26.90 -6.77 21.27
CA VAL A 852 27.63 -5.77 22.07
C VAL A 852 28.88 -5.33 21.32
N PHE A 853 29.11 -4.02 21.23
CA PHE A 853 30.23 -3.41 20.52
C PHE A 853 31.32 -2.87 21.45
N LYS A 854 32.54 -2.76 20.91
CA LYS A 854 33.68 -2.07 21.50
C LYS A 854 34.30 -1.18 20.43
N GLY A 855 33.92 0.09 20.44
CA GLY A 855 34.19 1.01 19.32
C GLY A 855 33.26 0.69 18.14
N ASP A 856 33.83 0.35 16.99
CA ASP A 856 33.11 -0.01 15.76
C ASP A 856 33.18 -1.52 15.42
N LYS A 857 33.62 -2.34 16.38
CA LYS A 857 33.73 -3.79 16.27
C LYS A 857 32.86 -4.52 17.30
N VAL A 858 32.35 -5.68 16.91
CA VAL A 858 31.57 -6.58 17.77
C VAL A 858 32.49 -7.26 18.78
N GLN A 859 32.20 -7.06 20.06
CA GLN A 859 32.84 -7.70 21.20
C GLN A 859 32.07 -8.97 21.61
N GLU A 860 30.74 -8.98 21.45
CA GLU A 860 29.90 -10.13 21.74
C GLU A 860 28.71 -10.21 20.78
N LEU A 861 28.40 -11.39 20.24
CA LEU A 861 27.15 -11.68 19.54
C LEU A 861 26.54 -12.97 20.10
N ARG A 862 25.27 -12.88 20.52
CA ARG A 862 24.44 -14.03 20.88
C ARG A 862 23.24 -14.12 19.94
N ILE A 863 23.06 -15.30 19.35
CA ILE A 863 22.01 -15.58 18.36
C ILE A 863 20.99 -16.51 19.02
N TYR A 864 19.75 -16.06 19.19
CA TYR A 864 18.67 -16.80 19.82
C TYR A 864 17.74 -17.38 18.76
N MET A 865 17.99 -18.64 18.41
CA MET A 865 17.27 -19.40 17.40
C MET A 865 17.29 -20.90 17.72
N ASP A 866 16.19 -21.60 17.40
CA ASP A 866 16.22 -23.05 17.17
C ASP A 866 16.53 -23.34 15.69
N ILE A 867 17.78 -23.65 15.37
CA ILE A 867 18.21 -24.00 14.01
C ILE A 867 17.92 -25.48 13.67
N THR A 868 17.46 -26.29 14.63
CA THR A 868 17.19 -27.73 14.46
C THR A 868 16.33 -28.06 13.24
N PRO A 869 15.29 -27.28 12.85
CA PRO A 869 14.53 -27.54 11.63
C PRO A 869 15.37 -27.57 10.36
N VAL A 870 16.41 -26.71 10.24
CA VAL A 870 17.37 -26.75 9.11
C VAL A 870 18.05 -28.11 9.00
N PHE A 871 18.22 -28.81 10.13
CA PHE A 871 18.83 -30.12 10.20
C PHE A 871 17.80 -31.28 10.22
N ALA A 872 16.49 -31.00 10.23
CA ALA A 872 15.39 -31.96 10.38
C ALA A 872 14.44 -32.04 9.15
N THR A 873 13.31 -32.75 9.26
CA THR A 873 12.30 -32.97 8.18
C THR A 873 10.87 -32.98 8.79
N PRO A 874 9.81 -32.40 8.16
CA PRO A 874 8.83 -31.61 8.95
C PRO A 874 7.32 -31.91 8.78
N ALA A 875 6.50 -31.27 9.65
CA ALA A 875 5.07 -30.89 9.49
C ALA A 875 4.66 -29.81 10.54
N VAL A 876 3.37 -29.48 10.79
CA VAL A 876 2.57 -28.38 10.17
C VAL A 876 1.80 -27.60 11.29
N GLU A 877 1.26 -26.39 11.01
CA GLU A 877 0.52 -25.49 11.95
C GLU A 877 -1.01 -25.42 11.70
N PRO A 878 -1.85 -24.75 12.56
CA PRO A 878 -2.21 -23.32 12.39
C PRO A 878 -2.52 -22.51 13.71
N ALA A 879 -3.70 -21.87 13.90
CA ALA A 879 -3.88 -20.39 13.95
C ALA A 879 -4.83 -19.90 15.12
N LYS A 880 -5.23 -18.60 15.18
CA LYS A 880 -5.63 -17.87 16.42
C LYS A 880 -6.45 -16.53 16.25
N PRO A 881 -7.36 -16.10 17.18
CA PRO A 881 -7.91 -14.70 17.30
C PRO A 881 -7.96 -14.09 18.75
N ALA A 882 -8.42 -12.82 19.00
CA ALA A 882 -8.07 -11.95 20.18
C ALA A 882 -9.21 -11.49 21.20
N PRO A 883 -9.31 -10.26 21.83
CA PRO A 883 -8.92 -10.04 23.26
C PRO A 883 -9.69 -9.06 24.25
N SER A 884 -9.31 -9.02 25.57
CA SER A 884 -9.08 -7.85 26.50
C SER A 884 -9.50 -7.91 28.02
N ALA A 885 -8.57 -7.73 29.01
CA ALA A 885 -8.76 -7.02 30.32
C ALA A 885 -7.60 -7.21 31.35
N LYS A 886 -7.05 -6.10 31.90
CA LYS A 886 -6.05 -5.98 33.01
C LYS A 886 -5.38 -7.28 33.47
N ILE A 887 -4.34 -7.64 32.74
CA ILE A 887 -3.89 -9.03 32.61
C ILE A 887 -2.82 -9.42 33.64
N GLY A 888 -1.94 -8.49 34.05
CA GLY A 888 -0.83 -8.77 34.97
C GLY A 888 -1.25 -9.25 36.37
N GLU A 889 -2.36 -8.77 36.92
CA GLU A 889 -2.87 -9.23 38.22
C GLU A 889 -3.43 -10.67 38.15
N GLN A 890 -4.04 -11.05 37.02
CA GLN A 890 -4.59 -12.38 36.83
C GLN A 890 -3.46 -13.41 36.69
N LEU A 891 -2.38 -13.08 35.99
CA LEU A 891 -1.23 -13.97 35.86
C LEU A 891 -0.58 -14.29 37.21
N ASN A 892 -0.46 -13.30 38.10
CA ASN A 892 0.07 -13.52 39.46
C ASN A 892 -0.81 -14.47 40.30
N LYS A 893 -2.15 -14.34 40.20
CA LYS A 893 -3.10 -15.24 40.89
C LYS A 893 -3.05 -16.65 40.29
N MET A 894 -2.96 -16.77 38.96
CA MET A 894 -2.78 -18.05 38.26
C MET A 894 -1.52 -18.78 38.74
N TYR A 895 -0.38 -18.09 38.85
CA TYR A 895 0.84 -18.68 39.40
C TYR A 895 0.71 -19.08 40.87
N ALA A 896 0.01 -18.29 41.70
CA ALA A 896 -0.24 -18.67 43.08
C ALA A 896 -1.06 -19.98 43.17
N ALA A 897 -2.11 -20.13 42.36
CA ALA A 897 -2.89 -21.35 42.25
C ALA A 897 -2.04 -22.54 41.74
N LEU A 898 -1.19 -22.33 40.74
CA LEU A 898 -0.25 -23.33 40.20
C LEU A 898 0.75 -23.81 41.26
N HIS A 899 1.39 -22.89 41.99
CA HIS A 899 2.33 -23.22 43.07
C HIS A 899 1.67 -23.91 44.26
N ALA A 900 0.41 -23.57 44.57
CA ALA A 900 -0.39 -24.24 45.58
C ALA A 900 -0.92 -25.61 45.13
N GLY A 901 -0.88 -25.93 43.83
CA GLY A 901 -1.53 -27.11 43.26
C GLY A 901 -3.06 -27.04 43.30
N ASN A 902 -3.64 -25.83 43.36
CA ASN A 902 -5.08 -25.61 43.35
C ASN A 902 -5.61 -25.64 41.92
N TRP A 903 -5.73 -26.86 41.36
CA TRP A 903 -6.07 -27.05 39.94
C TRP A 903 -7.47 -26.55 39.56
N GLU A 904 -8.43 -26.55 40.50
CA GLU A 904 -9.77 -26.00 40.21
C GLU A 904 -9.75 -24.48 40.07
N GLU A 905 -8.98 -23.77 40.91
CA GLU A 905 -8.77 -22.32 40.76
C GLU A 905 -7.91 -22.00 39.52
N PHE A 906 -6.82 -22.76 39.30
CA PHE A 906 -5.93 -22.61 38.14
C PHE A 906 -6.68 -22.68 36.80
N LYS A 907 -7.65 -23.58 36.66
CA LYS A 907 -8.47 -23.69 35.44
C LYS A 907 -9.35 -22.46 35.17
N THR A 908 -9.67 -21.66 36.19
CA THR A 908 -10.59 -20.51 36.02
C THR A 908 -9.99 -19.36 35.22
N PHE A 909 -8.65 -19.23 35.18
CA PHE A 909 -7.92 -18.17 34.49
C PHE A 909 -7.89 -18.32 32.96
N PHE A 910 -8.48 -19.39 32.42
CA PHE A 910 -8.43 -19.72 31.00
C PHE A 910 -9.81 -19.65 30.33
N THR A 911 -9.84 -19.33 29.04
CA THR A 911 -11.04 -19.54 28.22
C THR A 911 -11.30 -21.05 28.04
N PRO A 912 -12.54 -21.48 27.72
CA PRO A 912 -12.85 -22.91 27.54
C PRO A 912 -12.03 -23.58 26.43
N ASP A 913 -11.57 -22.79 25.45
CA ASP A 913 -10.88 -23.16 24.22
C ASP A 913 -9.40 -22.78 24.21
N VAL A 914 -8.82 -22.41 25.36
CA VAL A 914 -7.43 -21.94 25.47
C VAL A 914 -6.43 -22.84 24.73
N LEU A 915 -5.53 -22.22 23.95
CA LEU A 915 -4.39 -22.88 23.33
C LEU A 915 -3.16 -22.78 24.23
N TYR A 916 -2.65 -23.92 24.70
CA TYR A 916 -1.34 -24.01 25.37
C TYR A 916 -0.33 -24.72 24.47
N LYS A 917 0.85 -24.13 24.25
CA LYS A 917 1.90 -24.75 23.41
C LYS A 917 3.29 -24.55 24.01
N ILE A 918 4.01 -25.65 24.20
CA ILE A 918 5.39 -25.65 24.70
C ILE A 918 6.34 -25.88 23.52
N GLY A 919 7.10 -24.86 23.14
CA GLY A 919 8.04 -24.89 22.01
C GLY A 919 7.34 -25.26 20.70
N ALA A 920 7.90 -26.24 19.99
CA ALA A 920 7.34 -26.73 18.72
C ALA A 920 6.21 -27.77 18.87
N ASN A 921 5.97 -28.32 20.06
CA ASN A 921 5.05 -29.45 20.30
C ASN A 921 3.60 -29.16 19.88
N GLU A 922 2.79 -30.21 19.73
CA GLU A 922 1.36 -30.06 19.44
C GLU A 922 0.65 -29.24 20.53
N PRO A 923 -0.31 -28.36 20.16
CA PRO A 923 -1.02 -27.54 21.13
C PRO A 923 -1.96 -28.38 21.99
N VAL A 924 -1.93 -28.13 23.30
CA VAL A 924 -2.91 -28.66 24.26
C VAL A 924 -4.06 -27.66 24.36
N ILE A 925 -5.26 -28.10 23.99
CA ILE A 925 -6.45 -27.26 23.97
C ILE A 925 -7.33 -27.52 25.21
N GLY A 926 -7.71 -26.44 25.89
CA GLY A 926 -8.70 -26.43 26.98
C GLY A 926 -8.13 -26.66 28.39
N PRO A 927 -8.75 -26.09 29.45
CA PRO A 927 -8.11 -25.97 30.77
C PRO A 927 -7.81 -27.30 31.48
N ASP A 928 -8.70 -28.28 31.39
CA ASP A 928 -8.50 -29.60 32.02
C ASP A 928 -7.32 -30.37 31.40
N ASN A 929 -7.11 -30.24 30.09
CA ASN A 929 -5.99 -30.90 29.38
C ASN A 929 -4.65 -30.25 29.75
N ILE A 930 -4.62 -28.93 29.90
CA ILE A 930 -3.44 -28.18 30.37
C ILE A 930 -3.09 -28.59 31.80
N ALA A 931 -4.09 -28.63 32.69
CA ALA A 931 -3.89 -29.10 34.07
C ALA A 931 -3.37 -30.54 34.10
N GLY A 932 -3.91 -31.44 33.26
CA GLY A 932 -3.44 -32.82 33.12
C GLY A 932 -1.97 -32.92 32.67
N LEU A 933 -1.56 -32.15 31.66
CA LEU A 933 -0.16 -32.13 31.20
C LEU A 933 0.78 -31.58 32.28
N LEU A 934 0.44 -30.46 32.93
CA LEU A 934 1.26 -29.88 34.00
C LEU A 934 1.36 -30.81 35.21
N GLN A 935 0.27 -31.49 35.58
CA GLN A 935 0.29 -32.55 36.59
C GLN A 935 1.22 -33.70 36.20
N HIS A 936 1.22 -34.13 34.93
CA HIS A 936 2.14 -35.17 34.45
C HIS A 936 3.61 -34.73 34.51
N ILE A 937 3.94 -33.53 34.02
CA ILE A 937 5.28 -32.94 34.15
C ILE A 937 5.69 -32.89 35.62
N TYR A 938 4.79 -32.49 36.51
CA TYR A 938 5.02 -32.42 37.95
C TYR A 938 5.06 -33.79 38.66
N GLN A 939 4.81 -34.92 37.99
CA GLN A 939 5.20 -36.24 38.53
C GLN A 939 6.73 -36.40 38.52
N THR A 940 7.42 -35.81 37.55
CA THR A 940 8.89 -35.92 37.38
C THR A 940 9.63 -34.69 37.91
N LEU A 941 9.07 -33.49 37.77
CA LEU A 941 9.67 -32.24 38.25
C LEU A 941 8.94 -31.70 39.49
N LYS A 942 9.66 -31.09 40.42
CA LYS A 942 9.09 -30.22 41.46
C LYS A 942 9.47 -28.79 41.10
N LEU A 943 8.52 -27.99 40.64
CA LEU A 943 8.71 -26.54 40.51
C LEU A 943 9.07 -25.96 41.89
N THR A 944 10.07 -25.09 41.95
CA THR A 944 10.52 -24.44 43.19
C THR A 944 10.34 -22.93 43.15
N THR A 945 10.81 -22.25 42.10
CA THR A 945 10.61 -20.81 41.88
C THR A 945 10.53 -20.50 40.38
N HIS A 946 9.83 -19.40 40.06
CA HIS A 946 10.03 -18.68 38.80
C HIS A 946 10.81 -17.41 39.14
N ASN A 947 12.03 -17.26 38.62
CA ASN A 947 12.78 -16.02 38.79
C ASN A 947 12.53 -15.15 37.55
N THR A 948 11.56 -14.25 37.63
CA THR A 948 11.28 -13.28 36.56
C THR A 948 12.49 -12.39 36.31
N ARG A 949 12.94 -12.33 35.06
CA ARG A 949 13.99 -11.44 34.56
C ARG A 949 13.41 -10.19 33.93
N GLY A 950 12.31 -10.34 33.20
CA GLY A 950 11.54 -9.25 32.62
C GLY A 950 10.09 -9.65 32.40
N MET A 951 9.17 -8.69 32.52
CA MET A 951 7.76 -8.86 32.20
C MET A 951 7.27 -7.60 31.49
N TRP A 952 6.65 -7.78 30.33
CA TRP A 952 6.18 -6.71 29.46
C TRP A 952 4.71 -6.92 29.12
N GLU A 953 3.87 -5.94 29.45
CA GLU A 953 2.45 -5.90 29.10
C GLU A 953 2.27 -5.05 27.84
N VAL A 954 1.72 -5.63 26.78
CA VAL A 954 1.49 -4.99 25.47
C VAL A 954 0.08 -5.35 25.02
N ASP A 955 -0.82 -4.36 25.00
CA ASP A 955 -2.25 -4.50 24.73
C ASP A 955 -2.92 -5.57 25.61
N ASN A 956 -3.15 -6.76 25.05
CA ASN A 956 -3.75 -7.91 25.72
C ASN A 956 -2.75 -9.04 26.01
N THR A 957 -1.47 -8.77 25.80
CA THR A 957 -0.39 -9.76 25.79
C THR A 957 0.57 -9.50 26.94
N ILE A 958 0.92 -10.54 27.70
CA ILE A 958 2.08 -10.52 28.59
C ILE A 958 3.18 -11.37 27.96
N ILE A 959 4.36 -10.79 27.83
CA ILE A 959 5.60 -11.51 27.61
C ILE A 959 6.35 -11.57 28.94
N LEU A 960 6.78 -12.76 29.34
CA LEU A 960 7.46 -13.01 30.62
C LEU A 960 8.75 -13.80 30.36
N GLU A 961 9.90 -13.16 30.52
CA GLU A 961 11.21 -13.84 30.55
C GLU A 961 11.50 -14.27 32.00
N MET A 962 11.79 -15.55 32.22
CA MET A 962 12.10 -16.08 33.54
C MET A 962 13.02 -17.30 33.53
N ASP A 963 13.64 -17.57 34.67
CA ASP A 963 14.20 -18.89 34.98
C ASP A 963 13.16 -19.71 35.77
N ALA A 964 12.58 -20.72 35.15
CA ALA A 964 11.76 -21.72 35.82
C ALA A 964 12.67 -22.77 36.49
N ASN A 965 12.72 -22.75 37.81
CA ASN A 965 13.60 -23.61 38.60
C ASN A 965 12.86 -24.84 39.10
N TYR A 966 13.42 -26.01 38.83
CA TYR A 966 12.88 -27.30 39.22
C TYR A 966 13.88 -28.12 40.03
N VAL A 967 13.37 -29.05 40.83
CA VAL A 967 14.14 -30.21 41.29
C VAL A 967 13.52 -31.45 40.65
N ASN A 968 14.30 -32.18 39.85
CA ASN A 968 13.85 -33.44 39.28
C ASN A 968 13.69 -34.48 40.41
N LYS A 969 12.46 -34.95 40.63
CA LYS A 969 12.07 -35.82 41.75
C LYS A 969 12.75 -37.20 41.69
N LYS A 970 13.15 -37.66 40.49
CA LYS A 970 13.81 -38.96 40.28
C LYS A 970 15.32 -38.87 40.52
N THR A 971 15.98 -37.82 40.02
CA THR A 971 17.44 -37.67 40.11
C THR A 971 17.91 -36.80 41.29
N GLN A 972 16.98 -36.12 41.96
CA GLN A 972 17.23 -35.11 43.02
C GLN A 972 18.11 -33.93 42.57
N LYS A 973 18.33 -33.77 41.26
CA LYS A 973 19.11 -32.66 40.70
C LYS A 973 18.22 -31.41 40.54
N PHE A 974 18.80 -30.27 40.87
CA PHE A 974 18.30 -28.96 40.45
C PHE A 974 18.42 -28.84 38.92
N VAL A 975 17.40 -28.27 38.29
CA VAL A 975 17.34 -27.98 36.86
C VAL A 975 16.76 -26.58 36.72
N GLN A 976 17.55 -25.64 36.22
CA GLN A 976 17.08 -24.33 35.80
C GLN A 976 16.70 -24.40 34.33
N VAL A 977 15.48 -23.99 34.01
CA VAL A 977 14.94 -23.90 32.65
C VAL A 977 14.71 -22.43 32.35
N PRO A 978 15.61 -21.76 31.60
CA PRO A 978 15.29 -20.45 31.06
C PRO A 978 14.11 -20.61 30.09
N CYS A 979 13.10 -19.76 30.23
CA CYS A 979 11.95 -19.77 29.33
C CYS A 979 11.35 -18.37 29.15
N THR A 980 10.74 -18.19 27.98
CA THR A 980 9.88 -17.04 27.69
C THR A 980 8.45 -17.52 27.53
N ASP A 981 7.55 -16.97 28.32
CA ASP A 981 6.12 -17.25 28.25
C ASP A 981 5.40 -16.07 27.57
N ILE A 982 4.50 -16.36 26.64
CA ILE A 982 3.66 -15.38 25.94
C ILE A 982 2.20 -15.73 26.19
N TYR A 983 1.58 -14.98 27.09
CA TYR A 983 0.16 -15.05 27.40
C TYR A 983 -0.60 -14.03 26.55
N ARG A 984 -1.72 -14.42 25.93
CA ARG A 984 -2.67 -13.49 25.32
C ARG A 984 -4.05 -13.72 25.89
N PHE A 985 -4.71 -12.62 26.22
CA PHE A 985 -5.93 -12.62 27.02
C PHE A 985 -7.15 -12.14 26.24
N ASP A 986 -8.29 -12.73 26.56
CA ASP A 986 -9.65 -12.39 26.14
C ASP A 986 -10.51 -12.30 27.41
N GLY A 987 -11.19 -11.17 27.60
CA GLY A 987 -11.61 -10.79 28.95
C GLY A 987 -10.42 -10.78 29.91
N ASP A 988 -10.69 -11.14 31.16
CA ASP A 988 -9.70 -11.35 32.20
C ASP A 988 -9.04 -12.75 32.14
N LYS A 989 -9.20 -13.47 31.02
CA LYS A 989 -8.81 -14.86 30.85
C LYS A 989 -7.77 -15.04 29.76
N ILE A 990 -6.92 -16.05 29.91
CA ILE A 990 -5.92 -16.44 28.93
C ILE A 990 -6.59 -17.34 27.89
N PHE A 991 -6.56 -16.94 26.62
CA PHE A 991 -7.02 -17.77 25.49
C PHE A 991 -5.84 -18.37 24.70
N GLU A 992 -4.62 -17.82 24.83
CA GLU A 992 -3.42 -18.53 24.41
C GLU A 992 -2.27 -18.31 25.39
N TRP A 993 -1.57 -19.40 25.71
CA TRP A 993 -0.32 -19.40 26.45
C TRP A 993 0.74 -20.19 25.66
N ARG A 994 1.77 -19.51 25.18
CA ARG A 994 2.95 -20.16 24.60
C ARG A 994 4.10 -20.12 25.58
N VAL A 995 4.84 -21.21 25.69
CA VAL A 995 6.05 -21.34 26.51
C VAL A 995 7.18 -21.70 25.59
N TYR A 996 8.31 -21.03 25.70
CA TYR A 996 9.53 -21.37 24.95
C TYR A 996 10.64 -21.74 25.95
N PRO A 997 10.66 -22.98 26.49
CA PRO A 997 11.63 -23.40 27.48
C PRO A 997 12.76 -24.23 26.88
N ASP A 998 13.97 -24.08 27.41
CA ASP A 998 15.02 -25.10 27.23
C ASP A 998 14.77 -26.30 28.15
N ALA A 999 13.89 -27.21 27.70
CA ALA A 999 13.54 -28.41 28.45
C ALA A 999 14.64 -29.50 28.43
N SER A 1000 15.77 -29.31 27.74
CA SER A 1000 16.75 -30.37 27.45
C SER A 1000 17.32 -31.06 28.70
N GLN A 1001 17.49 -30.32 29.80
CA GLN A 1001 18.03 -30.83 31.07
C GLN A 1001 16.97 -31.37 32.02
N THR A 1002 15.68 -31.27 31.69
CA THR A 1002 14.58 -31.69 32.58
C THR A 1002 14.43 -33.21 32.68
N GLY A 1003 14.78 -33.94 31.61
CA GLY A 1003 14.55 -35.38 31.49
C GLY A 1003 13.07 -35.76 31.34
N VAL A 1004 12.22 -34.82 30.92
CA VAL A 1004 10.80 -35.04 30.59
C VAL A 1004 10.65 -35.02 29.06
N GLN A 1005 10.00 -36.04 28.50
CA GLN A 1005 9.47 -35.96 27.14
C GLN A 1005 8.10 -35.27 27.23
N LEU A 1006 7.91 -34.24 26.41
CA LEU A 1006 6.71 -33.42 26.32
C LEU A 1006 5.80 -33.92 25.19
#